data_AF-A0A8C0JIA5-F1
#
_entry.id   AF-A0A8C0JIA5-F1
#
_cell.length_a   1.000
_cell.length_b   1.000
_cell.length_c   1.000
_cell.angle_alpha   90.00
_cell.angle_beta   90.00
_cell.angle_gamma   90.00
#
_symmetry.space_group_name_H-M   'P 1'
#
loop_
_entity.id
_entity.type
_entity.pdbx_description
1 polymer ?
#
loop_
_entity_poly.entity_id
_entity_poly.type
_entity_poly.pdbx_seq_one_letter_code
_entity_poly.pdbx_strand_id
1 'polypeptide(L)'
;MAGPRGLLLLCLLAFCLAGSHFTRGQKVRSRRCDVKTKFVTHLPCTVCPAIKRRMCPAGWLRELPEKILRDCSYEVQLGDSLMSMRGCSLECWKDVVEKACCPGYWGSQCYECPGGAETPCNGHGTCLDGIDGNGTCVCQQNFSGSACQECQDPKWFGPNCQSVCSCVHGVCSHGPLGDGSCLCFAGYTGPRCDQELPVCQALNCPQNSQCSAEAPACSCLPGHTQQGRECQAPNPCRPSPCSPLAQCSVSPTGQAQCRCPKNYYGDGMVCLPQDPCTINYGGCPRNSTLCLYQRPGKASCLCKPGLVSINHNASAGCFAYCFPDSCDRSATCQLTPDGKTSCVCKEGEVGDGRACYGHLLHEIQKAGQLGLVLLRLKVSLAMLDQGCREILSTSGPFTVLVPWLSSTSSRTMNVSFARQLCKQHIIAGQHVLEEPGSQQTRRWWTLAGQEITVTYNRFMKYTYKYKEHPKQTFTIHKANYPAANGVFHLVTALQWQPPPELPEDPKRTIGQILASTEAFSRFETILENCGLPSILDGPGPFTVFAPSNEAVDKLRDGRLIYLFTAGLSKLQELVKYHIYSHGQLTIEKLISKGRVLTMANQVLAVNISEEGRILLGPDGAPLRRVDVLAANGVIHMLEGILLPPTILPILPKHCSEEKHEMVAVSTCHMVPPCPTPRSLCSDPTVPRPCVPEGLPASPSCSQFGPLPCAFPAHLS
;
A
#
# COMPACT_ATOMS: atom_id res chain seq x y z
N MET A 1 -12.07 -5.25 -59.96
CA MET A 1 -12.88 -4.24 -59.24
C MET A 1 -12.47 -4.31 -57.77
N ALA A 2 -11.35 -3.75 -57.29
CA ALA A 2 -10.88 -2.36 -57.27
C ALA A 2 -11.85 -1.40 -56.55
N GLY A 3 -11.50 -1.02 -55.32
CA GLY A 3 -12.07 0.08 -54.51
C GLY A 3 -11.41 0.16 -53.13
N PRO A 4 -10.80 1.28 -52.69
CA PRO A 4 -9.53 1.24 -51.95
C PRO A 4 -9.65 1.45 -50.42
N ARG A 5 -8.85 0.66 -49.70
CA ARG A 5 -8.35 0.99 -48.34
C ARG A 5 -7.12 1.88 -48.51
N GLY A 6 -7.19 3.11 -48.00
CA GLY A 6 -6.04 3.99 -47.91
C GLY A 6 -6.45 5.41 -47.61
N LEU A 7 -6.66 5.74 -46.32
CA LEU A 7 -6.46 7.07 -45.72
C LEU A 7 -6.90 7.01 -44.23
N LEU A 8 -6.14 6.32 -43.37
CA LEU A 8 -6.32 6.41 -41.92
C LEU A 8 -5.08 5.93 -41.15
N LEU A 9 -3.89 6.35 -41.60
CA LEU A 9 -2.63 6.06 -40.90
C LEU A 9 -1.61 7.20 -40.93
N LEU A 10 -2.07 8.45 -40.99
CA LEU A 10 -1.20 9.65 -40.99
C LEU A 10 -1.56 10.72 -39.95
N CYS A 11 -2.31 10.36 -38.89
CA CYS A 11 -2.64 11.31 -37.79
C CYS A 11 -2.08 10.93 -36.40
N LEU A 12 -1.20 9.94 -36.28
CA LEU A 12 -0.73 9.46 -34.95
C LEU A 12 0.78 9.53 -34.72
N LEU A 13 1.52 10.37 -35.45
CA LEU A 13 2.98 10.55 -35.24
C LEU A 13 3.41 12.03 -35.22
N ALA A 14 2.63 12.92 -34.60
CA ALA A 14 3.04 14.31 -34.39
C ALA A 14 2.53 14.92 -33.06
N PHE A 15 2.52 14.14 -31.97
CA PHE A 15 2.21 14.66 -30.62
C PHE A 15 3.15 14.09 -29.55
N CYS A 16 4.46 14.11 -29.81
CA CYS A 16 5.47 13.74 -28.80
C CYS A 16 6.56 14.79 -28.56
N LEU A 17 6.48 16.01 -29.11
CA LEU A 17 7.43 17.08 -28.80
C LEU A 17 6.75 18.46 -28.83
N ALA A 18 5.91 18.76 -27.85
CA ALA A 18 5.52 20.14 -27.51
C ALA A 18 4.82 20.17 -26.15
N GLY A 19 5.60 20.09 -25.07
CA GLY A 19 5.12 20.17 -23.68
C GLY A 19 5.70 21.36 -22.92
N SER A 20 5.97 22.48 -23.60
CA SER A 20 6.43 23.74 -22.98
C SER A 20 5.76 24.94 -23.64
N HIS A 21 4.43 24.93 -23.73
CA HIS A 21 3.67 26.14 -24.02
C HIS A 21 3.03 26.63 -22.72
N PHE A 22 3.74 27.56 -22.08
CA PHE A 22 3.21 28.41 -21.04
C PHE A 22 2.03 29.20 -21.63
N THR A 23 0.82 28.79 -21.30
CA THR A 23 -0.40 29.50 -21.71
C THR A 23 -0.41 30.88 -21.06
N ARG A 24 -0.07 31.90 -21.85
CA ARG A 24 -0.28 33.31 -21.54
C ARG A 24 -1.78 33.54 -21.36
N GLY A 25 -2.22 33.89 -20.15
CA GLY A 25 -3.55 34.45 -19.91
C GLY A 25 -4.54 33.65 -19.06
N GLN A 26 -4.11 32.83 -18.10
CA GLN A 26 -4.96 32.54 -16.94
C GLN A 26 -4.52 33.43 -15.78
N LYS A 27 -5.35 34.43 -15.44
CA LYS A 27 -5.22 35.17 -14.17
C LYS A 27 -5.24 34.14 -13.04
N VAL A 28 -4.09 33.94 -12.40
CA VAL A 28 -3.96 33.07 -11.22
C VAL A 28 -4.84 33.68 -10.13
N ARG A 29 -6.07 33.16 -9.96
CA ARG A 29 -7.06 33.66 -8.99
C ARG A 29 -6.67 33.36 -7.52
N SER A 30 -5.60 32.60 -7.29
CA SER A 30 -5.14 32.16 -5.97
C SER A 30 -3.73 32.66 -5.70
N ARG A 31 -3.52 33.36 -4.58
CA ARG A 31 -2.18 33.80 -4.12
C ARG A 31 -1.31 32.63 -3.63
N ARG A 32 -1.94 31.47 -3.39
CA ARG A 32 -1.33 30.22 -2.93
C ARG A 32 -1.18 29.26 -4.10
N CYS A 33 0.02 28.71 -4.23
CA CYS A 33 0.38 27.64 -5.16
C CYS A 33 0.80 26.39 -4.37
N ASP A 34 0.08 26.10 -3.29
CA ASP A 34 0.34 24.96 -2.42
C ASP A 34 0.37 23.65 -3.23
N VAL A 35 1.41 22.85 -3.03
CA VAL A 35 1.56 21.55 -3.68
C VAL A 35 0.96 20.49 -2.77
N LYS A 36 -0.02 19.75 -3.29
CA LYS A 36 -0.64 18.63 -2.57
C LYS A 36 0.00 17.34 -3.03
N THR A 37 0.65 16.63 -2.10
CA THR A 37 1.23 15.32 -2.36
C THR A 37 0.54 14.27 -1.51
N LYS A 38 0.00 13.23 -2.15
CA LYS A 38 -0.63 12.08 -1.49
C LYS A 38 0.46 11.05 -1.17
N PHE A 39 0.66 10.77 0.12
CA PHE A 39 1.49 9.67 0.59
C PHE A 39 0.62 8.46 0.89
N VAL A 40 1.14 7.26 0.59
CA VAL A 40 0.48 5.98 0.85
C VAL A 40 1.41 5.12 1.70
N THR A 41 0.85 4.43 2.68
CA THR A 41 1.55 3.47 3.53
C THR A 41 0.67 2.26 3.78
N HIS A 42 1.28 1.12 4.07
CA HIS A 42 0.58 -0.12 4.40
C HIS A 42 0.78 -0.46 5.87
N LEU A 43 -0.28 -0.87 6.56
CA LEU A 43 -0.17 -1.39 7.92
C LEU A 43 0.58 -2.73 7.95
N PRO A 44 1.24 -3.09 9.06
CA PRO A 44 1.83 -4.41 9.21
C PRO A 44 0.80 -5.52 8.94
N CYS A 45 1.24 -6.58 8.27
CA CYS A 45 0.37 -7.70 7.92
C CYS A 45 -0.18 -8.37 9.19
N THR A 46 -1.43 -8.81 9.13
CA THR A 46 -2.13 -9.44 10.26
C THR A 46 -3.19 -10.40 9.75
N VAL A 47 -3.78 -11.19 10.64
CA VAL A 47 -4.95 -12.03 10.34
C VAL A 47 -6.07 -11.20 9.71
N CYS A 48 -6.61 -11.63 8.57
CA CYS A 48 -7.51 -10.81 7.77
C CYS A 48 -8.75 -10.29 8.53
N PRO A 49 -9.45 -11.08 9.37
CA PRO A 49 -10.55 -10.57 10.18
C PRO A 49 -10.19 -9.44 11.14
N ALA A 50 -8.93 -9.35 11.59
CA ALA A 50 -8.49 -8.28 12.49
C ALA A 50 -8.31 -6.95 11.75
N ILE A 51 -8.14 -6.95 10.42
CA ILE A 51 -7.79 -5.73 9.68
C ILE A 51 -8.88 -4.66 9.75
N LYS A 52 -10.16 -5.07 9.74
CA LYS A 52 -11.30 -4.14 9.82
C LYS A 52 -11.29 -3.30 11.10
N ARG A 53 -10.72 -3.86 12.19
CA ARG A 53 -10.59 -3.19 13.49
C ARG A 53 -9.32 -2.34 13.62
N ARG A 54 -8.33 -2.51 12.73
CA ARG A 54 -7.03 -1.80 12.82
C ARG A 54 -7.10 -0.37 12.33
N MET A 55 -6.75 0.59 13.17
CA MET A 55 -6.77 2.01 12.79
C MET A 55 -5.52 2.40 11.99
N CYS A 56 -5.67 3.33 11.06
CA CYS A 56 -4.50 3.96 10.42
C CYS A 56 -3.71 4.76 11.47
N PRO A 57 -2.38 4.93 11.27
CA PRO A 57 -1.55 5.70 12.19
C PRO A 57 -2.06 7.14 12.30
N ALA A 58 -1.77 7.81 13.42
CA ALA A 58 -2.23 9.17 13.66
C ALA A 58 -1.87 10.12 12.50
N GLY A 59 -2.87 10.82 11.97
CA GLY A 59 -2.73 11.72 10.82
C GLY A 59 -2.80 11.05 9.45
N TRP A 60 -2.98 9.73 9.38
CA TRP A 60 -3.29 8.98 8.17
C TRP A 60 -4.77 8.60 8.15
N LEU A 61 -5.34 8.53 6.95
CA LEU A 61 -6.75 8.28 6.67
C LEU A 61 -6.93 6.94 5.95
N ARG A 62 -8.11 6.35 6.12
CA ARG A 62 -8.56 5.20 5.32
C ARG A 62 -9.22 5.69 4.05
N GLU A 63 -8.98 5.02 2.94
CA GLU A 63 -9.74 5.24 1.70
C GLU A 63 -11.04 4.39 1.75
N LEU A 64 -12.15 4.93 1.25
CA LEU A 64 -13.43 4.22 1.15
C LEU A 64 -13.80 4.07 -0.33
N PRO A 65 -14.00 2.86 -0.86
CA PRO A 65 -13.94 1.56 -0.18
C PRO A 65 -12.52 1.19 0.29
N GLU A 66 -12.44 0.43 1.39
CA GLU A 66 -11.17 0.03 1.99
C GLU A 66 -10.34 -0.80 1.02
N LYS A 67 -9.10 -0.38 0.76
CA LYS A 67 -8.12 -1.16 -0.01
C LYS A 67 -7.36 -2.09 0.93
N ILE A 68 -7.72 -3.37 0.87
CA ILE A 68 -7.12 -4.44 1.67
C ILE A 68 -6.28 -5.31 0.75
N LEU A 69 -4.97 -5.32 0.97
CA LEU A 69 -4.04 -6.24 0.32
C LEU A 69 -4.14 -7.61 1.01
N ARG A 70 -4.41 -8.69 0.25
CA ARG A 70 -4.63 -10.05 0.79
C ARG A 70 -3.45 -11.02 0.65
N ASP A 71 -2.35 -10.55 0.08
CA ASP A 71 -1.18 -11.39 -0.26
C ASP A 71 0.07 -10.97 0.53
N CYS A 72 -0.12 -10.46 1.73
CA CYS A 72 0.98 -10.25 2.67
C CYS A 72 1.13 -11.49 3.56
N SER A 73 2.31 -11.69 4.13
CA SER A 73 2.56 -12.70 5.15
C SER A 73 2.84 -12.06 6.50
N TYR A 74 2.41 -12.74 7.57
CA TYR A 74 2.77 -12.40 8.94
C TYR A 74 3.33 -13.64 9.64
N GLU A 75 4.20 -13.39 10.62
CA GLU A 75 4.83 -14.44 11.41
C GLU A 75 4.25 -14.46 12.83
N VAL A 76 4.11 -15.66 13.39
CA VAL A 76 3.70 -15.85 14.77
C VAL A 76 4.36 -17.08 15.36
N GLN A 77 4.79 -16.95 16.60
CA GLN A 77 5.32 -18.05 17.40
C GLN A 77 4.16 -18.89 17.94
N LEU A 78 4.08 -20.17 17.54
CA LEU A 78 3.06 -21.11 17.99
C LEU A 78 3.75 -22.35 18.57
N GLY A 79 3.67 -22.51 19.89
CA GLY A 79 4.53 -23.47 20.59
C GLY A 79 6.01 -23.14 20.34
N ASP A 80 6.78 -24.15 19.94
CA ASP A 80 8.22 -24.00 19.69
C ASP A 80 8.56 -23.56 18.25
N SER A 81 7.55 -23.37 17.39
CA SER A 81 7.74 -23.09 15.96
C SER A 81 7.30 -21.68 15.55
N LEU A 82 8.15 -20.98 14.80
CA LEU A 82 7.80 -19.73 14.12
C LEU A 82 7.08 -20.07 12.80
N MET A 83 5.81 -19.69 12.68
CA MET A 83 5.00 -19.97 11.49
C MET A 83 4.76 -18.71 10.67
N SER A 84 4.95 -18.81 9.35
CA SER A 84 4.58 -17.75 8.39
C SER A 84 3.23 -18.08 7.75
N MET A 85 2.28 -17.15 7.84
CA MET A 85 0.91 -17.32 7.34
C MET A 85 0.51 -16.16 6.43
N ARG A 86 -0.32 -16.47 5.43
CA ARG A 86 -0.98 -15.45 4.61
C ARG A 86 -1.94 -14.62 5.46
N GLY A 87 -1.92 -13.31 5.27
CA GLY A 87 -2.74 -12.35 6.00
C GLY A 87 -3.13 -11.16 5.13
N CYS A 88 -3.64 -10.12 5.79
CA CYS A 88 -4.08 -8.90 5.14
C CYS A 88 -3.39 -7.66 5.70
N SER A 89 -3.23 -6.66 4.84
CA SER A 89 -2.72 -5.33 5.17
C SER A 89 -3.68 -4.26 4.65
N LEU A 90 -3.85 -3.19 5.44
CA LEU A 90 -4.70 -2.05 5.10
C LEU A 90 -3.83 -0.94 4.52
N GLU A 91 -4.25 -0.41 3.37
CA GLU A 91 -3.68 0.81 2.81
C GLU A 91 -4.22 2.05 3.54
N CYS A 92 -3.31 2.89 3.99
CA CYS A 92 -3.59 4.17 4.63
C CYS A 92 -2.94 5.28 3.79
N TRP A 93 -3.61 6.43 3.68
CA TRP A 93 -3.09 7.55 2.90
C TRP A 93 -3.12 8.85 3.71
N LYS A 94 -2.30 9.82 3.30
CA LYS A 94 -2.27 11.15 3.90
C LYS A 94 -1.91 12.18 2.84
N ASP A 95 -2.67 13.26 2.78
CA ASP A 95 -2.27 14.44 2.01
C ASP A 95 -1.34 15.32 2.85
N VAL A 96 -0.17 15.60 2.29
CA VAL A 96 0.73 16.63 2.82
C VAL A 96 0.67 17.80 1.86
N VAL A 97 0.30 18.95 2.41
CA VAL A 97 0.27 20.21 1.67
C VAL A 97 1.57 20.93 1.96
N GLU A 98 2.45 20.97 0.98
CA GLU A 98 3.62 21.84 1.00
C GLU A 98 3.14 23.25 0.64
N LYS A 99 3.20 24.15 1.62
CA LYS A 99 2.72 25.51 1.43
C LYS A 99 3.67 26.26 0.51
N ALA A 100 3.14 26.90 -0.52
CA ALA A 100 3.95 27.67 -1.46
C ALA A 100 3.17 28.89 -1.97
N CYS A 101 3.91 29.95 -2.26
CA CYS A 101 3.36 31.14 -2.92
C CYS A 101 3.49 31.02 -4.43
N CYS A 102 2.50 31.54 -5.14
CA CYS A 102 2.60 31.69 -6.58
C CYS A 102 3.67 32.74 -6.94
N PRO A 103 4.23 32.71 -8.16
CA PRO A 103 5.18 33.73 -8.61
C PRO A 103 4.62 35.15 -8.42
N GLY A 104 5.46 36.06 -7.93
CA GLY A 104 5.06 37.44 -7.59
C GLY A 104 4.35 37.58 -6.24
N TYR A 105 4.32 36.53 -5.42
CA TYR A 105 3.80 36.56 -4.04
C TYR A 105 4.81 35.97 -3.04
N TRP A 106 4.81 36.49 -1.81
CA TRP A 106 5.83 36.17 -0.82
C TRP A 106 5.34 36.07 0.63
N GLY A 107 6.13 35.39 1.47
CA GLY A 107 5.89 35.26 2.91
C GLY A 107 4.79 34.28 3.30
N SER A 108 4.58 34.09 4.61
CA SER A 108 3.66 33.06 5.15
C SER A 108 2.19 33.25 4.76
N GLN A 109 1.80 34.44 4.28
CA GLN A 109 0.45 34.75 3.78
C GLN A 109 0.38 34.99 2.27
N CYS A 110 1.49 34.83 1.53
CA CYS A 110 1.59 35.14 0.11
C CYS A 110 1.08 36.55 -0.20
N TYR A 111 1.73 37.53 0.42
CA TYR A 111 1.56 38.94 0.11
C TYR A 111 2.01 39.21 -1.32
N GLU A 112 1.34 40.13 -2.00
CA GLU A 112 1.73 40.55 -3.34
C GLU A 112 3.07 41.28 -3.28
N CYS A 113 3.96 41.00 -4.24
CA CYS A 113 5.22 41.72 -4.38
C CYS A 113 4.95 43.21 -4.65
N PRO A 114 5.83 44.11 -4.18
CA PRO A 114 5.75 45.54 -4.52
C PRO A 114 5.72 45.73 -6.05
N GLY A 115 4.87 46.64 -6.57
CA GLY A 115 4.66 46.81 -8.02
C GLY A 115 3.66 45.84 -8.67
N GLY A 116 3.10 44.90 -7.89
CA GLY A 116 2.05 43.98 -8.32
C GLY A 116 2.58 42.58 -8.68
N ALA A 117 1.73 41.56 -8.60
CA ALA A 117 2.11 40.18 -8.89
C ALA A 117 2.32 39.91 -10.40
N GLU A 118 1.63 40.65 -11.27
CA GLU A 118 1.79 40.53 -12.73
C GLU A 118 3.11 41.14 -13.20
N THR A 119 3.56 42.23 -12.56
CA THR A 119 4.81 42.95 -12.85
C THR A 119 5.57 43.27 -11.56
N PRO A 120 6.16 42.25 -10.88
CA PRO A 120 6.88 42.47 -9.64
C PRO A 120 7.98 43.52 -9.79
N CYS A 121 8.12 44.38 -8.79
CA CYS A 121 9.06 45.51 -8.77
C CYS A 121 8.88 46.46 -9.96
N ASN A 122 7.63 46.69 -10.37
CA ASN A 122 7.23 47.50 -11.53
C ASN A 122 7.90 47.07 -12.85
N GLY A 123 8.40 45.84 -12.93
CA GLY A 123 9.16 45.34 -14.08
C GLY A 123 10.61 45.82 -14.16
N HIS A 124 11.09 46.60 -13.18
CA HIS A 124 12.44 47.17 -13.11
C HIS A 124 13.32 46.50 -12.05
N GLY A 125 12.96 45.29 -11.62
CA GLY A 125 13.66 44.57 -10.57
C GLY A 125 13.24 43.11 -10.46
N THR A 126 13.84 42.39 -9.51
CA THR A 126 13.45 41.03 -9.15
C THR A 126 12.95 41.03 -7.71
N CYS A 127 11.75 40.49 -7.48
CA CYS A 127 11.20 40.33 -6.14
C CYS A 127 11.77 39.05 -5.51
N LEU A 128 12.17 39.12 -4.24
CA LEU A 128 12.46 37.92 -3.44
C LEU A 128 11.13 37.27 -3.01
N ASP A 129 10.52 36.56 -3.96
CA ASP A 129 9.22 35.90 -3.82
C ASP A 129 9.34 34.48 -3.24
N GLY A 130 8.20 33.81 -3.02
CA GLY A 130 8.13 32.51 -2.34
C GLY A 130 7.85 32.59 -0.84
N ILE A 131 7.58 31.44 -0.21
CA ILE A 131 7.08 31.38 1.18
C ILE A 131 8.14 31.83 2.20
N ASP A 132 9.41 31.56 1.92
CA ASP A 132 10.57 32.02 2.70
C ASP A 132 11.12 33.36 2.19
N GLY A 133 10.59 33.86 1.07
CA GLY A 133 10.92 35.18 0.53
C GLY A 133 10.40 36.30 1.43
N ASN A 134 11.10 37.43 1.43
CA ASN A 134 10.76 38.60 2.24
C ASN A 134 10.18 39.77 1.42
N GLY A 135 9.92 39.55 0.12
CA GLY A 135 9.30 40.53 -0.76
C GLY A 135 10.15 41.73 -1.12
N THR A 136 11.43 41.71 -0.77
CA THR A 136 12.34 42.81 -1.12
C THR A 136 12.53 42.83 -2.62
N CYS A 137 12.35 44.00 -3.21
CA CYS A 137 12.68 44.25 -4.60
C CYS A 137 14.16 44.57 -4.75
N VAL A 138 14.88 43.74 -5.50
CA VAL A 138 16.25 44.02 -5.93
C VAL A 138 16.15 44.77 -7.25
N CYS A 139 16.36 46.08 -7.21
CA CYS A 139 16.23 46.94 -8.39
C CYS A 139 17.37 46.76 -9.37
N GLN A 140 17.03 46.83 -10.67
CA GLN A 140 17.99 46.92 -11.75
C GLN A 140 18.73 48.27 -11.67
N GLN A 141 19.87 48.36 -12.34
CA GLN A 141 20.70 49.56 -12.36
C GLN A 141 19.88 50.77 -12.85
N ASN A 142 20.05 51.94 -12.20
CA ASN A 142 19.34 53.21 -12.45
C ASN A 142 17.94 53.33 -11.85
N PHE A 143 17.40 52.30 -11.19
CA PHE A 143 16.12 52.35 -10.50
C PHE A 143 16.30 52.30 -8.98
N SER A 144 15.37 52.91 -8.25
CA SER A 144 15.37 52.96 -6.79
C SER A 144 13.94 52.97 -6.23
N GLY A 145 13.83 52.99 -4.91
CA GLY A 145 12.56 52.85 -4.19
C GLY A 145 12.24 51.39 -3.83
N SER A 146 11.32 51.20 -2.88
CA SER A 146 10.97 49.88 -2.34
C SER A 146 10.25 48.95 -3.33
N ALA A 147 9.74 49.49 -4.43
CA ALA A 147 9.17 48.75 -5.55
C ALA A 147 9.89 49.02 -6.89
N CYS A 148 11.07 49.64 -6.88
CA CYS A 148 11.78 50.09 -8.09
C CYS A 148 10.95 51.06 -8.95
N GLN A 149 10.11 51.86 -8.29
CA GLN A 149 9.20 52.80 -8.94
C GLN A 149 9.82 54.16 -9.25
N GLU A 150 11.03 54.42 -8.77
CA GLU A 150 11.73 55.69 -8.91
C GLU A 150 13.01 55.51 -9.73
N CYS A 151 13.48 56.59 -10.35
CA CYS A 151 14.84 56.63 -10.87
C CYS A 151 15.82 56.76 -9.70
N GLN A 152 17.02 56.23 -9.83
CA GLN A 152 18.05 56.32 -8.81
C GLN A 152 18.55 57.76 -8.61
N ASP A 153 18.66 58.53 -9.70
CA ASP A 153 18.87 59.97 -9.65
C ASP A 153 17.52 60.68 -9.84
N PRO A 154 17.13 61.60 -8.93
CA PRO A 154 15.86 62.32 -9.02
C PRO A 154 15.76 63.25 -10.24
N LYS A 155 16.87 63.51 -10.95
CA LYS A 155 16.87 64.27 -12.21
C LYS A 155 16.65 63.39 -13.44
N TRP A 156 16.56 62.08 -13.30
CA TRP A 156 16.41 61.19 -14.46
C TRP A 156 14.94 60.95 -14.81
N PHE A 157 14.67 60.77 -16.10
CA PHE A 157 13.34 60.51 -16.63
C PHE A 157 13.35 59.50 -17.80
N GLY A 158 12.16 59.03 -18.15
CA GLY A 158 11.92 58.06 -19.21
C GLY A 158 11.95 56.61 -18.72
N PRO A 159 11.48 55.66 -19.55
CA PRO A 159 11.18 54.28 -19.12
C PRO A 159 12.40 53.48 -18.63
N ASN A 160 13.62 53.93 -18.96
CA ASN A 160 14.88 53.32 -18.52
C ASN A 160 15.69 54.20 -17.56
N CYS A 161 15.15 55.35 -17.13
CA CYS A 161 15.83 56.33 -16.28
C CYS A 161 17.23 56.72 -16.81
N GLN A 162 17.35 57.02 -18.09
CA GLN A 162 18.64 57.35 -18.75
C GLN A 162 18.75 58.82 -19.14
N SER A 163 17.62 59.51 -19.29
CA SER A 163 17.58 60.91 -19.74
C SER A 163 17.61 61.84 -18.54
N VAL A 164 18.40 62.91 -18.60
CA VAL A 164 18.54 63.88 -17.49
C VAL A 164 17.69 65.12 -17.77
N CYS A 165 16.87 65.50 -16.79
CA CYS A 165 16.11 66.74 -16.80
C CYS A 165 17.03 67.95 -16.84
N SER A 166 16.73 68.90 -17.73
CA SER A 166 17.50 70.13 -17.92
C SER A 166 16.75 71.39 -17.45
N CYS A 167 15.73 71.26 -16.61
CA CYS A 167 14.95 72.39 -16.10
C CYS A 167 15.82 73.26 -15.18
N VAL A 168 15.89 74.57 -15.46
CA VAL A 168 16.68 75.52 -14.68
C VAL A 168 15.83 76.08 -13.53
N HIS A 169 14.68 76.71 -13.84
CA HIS A 169 13.74 77.26 -12.85
C HIS A 169 12.35 76.65 -13.00
N GLY A 170 12.25 75.33 -12.83
CA GLY A 170 10.98 74.61 -12.90
C GLY A 170 11.06 73.21 -12.32
N VAL A 171 9.89 72.58 -12.18
CA VAL A 171 9.77 71.18 -11.76
C VAL A 171 9.77 70.30 -12.99
N CYS A 172 10.66 69.31 -13.03
CA CYS A 172 10.68 68.33 -14.11
C CYS A 172 9.64 67.23 -13.87
N SER A 173 8.97 66.83 -14.95
CA SER A 173 8.29 65.54 -15.10
C SER A 173 9.32 64.41 -15.12
N HIS A 174 9.86 64.09 -13.93
CA HIS A 174 10.92 63.11 -13.71
C HIS A 174 10.36 61.72 -13.36
N GLY A 175 11.24 60.71 -13.32
CA GLY A 175 10.87 59.33 -13.01
C GLY A 175 10.59 58.46 -14.25
N PRO A 176 10.28 57.17 -14.06
CA PRO A 176 10.13 56.20 -15.15
C PRO A 176 9.01 56.51 -16.15
N LEU A 177 7.94 57.16 -15.69
CA LEU A 177 6.81 57.62 -16.51
C LEU A 177 6.96 59.08 -16.97
N GLY A 178 7.99 59.77 -16.50
CA GLY A 178 8.26 61.17 -16.81
C GLY A 178 8.72 61.34 -18.25
N ASP A 179 8.21 62.38 -18.90
CA ASP A 179 8.56 62.77 -20.26
C ASP A 179 9.65 63.86 -20.33
N GLY A 180 10.14 64.31 -19.16
CA GLY A 180 11.18 65.34 -19.06
C GLY A 180 10.67 66.76 -19.31
N SER A 181 9.36 66.94 -19.45
CA SER A 181 8.76 68.27 -19.59
C SER A 181 8.97 69.10 -18.33
N CYS A 182 9.26 70.39 -18.51
CA CYS A 182 9.49 71.32 -17.40
C CYS A 182 8.24 72.15 -17.14
N LEU A 183 7.69 72.05 -15.94
CA LEU A 183 6.70 72.99 -15.44
C LEU A 183 7.43 74.18 -14.82
N CYS A 184 7.40 75.33 -15.49
CA CYS A 184 8.15 76.50 -15.05
C CYS A 184 7.55 77.13 -13.79
N PHE A 185 8.42 77.55 -12.88
CA PHE A 185 8.02 78.40 -11.77
C PHE A 185 7.54 79.75 -12.30
N ALA A 186 6.60 80.38 -11.60
CA ALA A 186 6.00 81.62 -12.08
C ALA A 186 7.07 82.73 -12.18
N GLY A 187 7.06 83.44 -13.31
CA GLY A 187 8.12 84.39 -13.67
C GLY A 187 9.16 83.82 -14.64
N TYR A 188 9.14 82.52 -14.93
CA TYR A 188 10.02 81.88 -15.91
C TYR A 188 9.22 81.18 -17.01
N THR A 189 9.77 81.16 -18.22
CA THR A 189 9.17 80.55 -19.42
C THR A 189 10.24 79.85 -20.25
N GLY A 190 9.81 79.25 -21.35
CA GLY A 190 10.66 78.44 -22.23
C GLY A 190 10.69 76.96 -21.83
N PRO A 191 11.16 76.08 -22.73
CA PRO A 191 11.11 74.63 -22.55
C PRO A 191 12.01 74.11 -21.41
N ARG A 192 12.97 74.91 -20.94
CA ARG A 192 13.82 74.60 -19.79
C ARG A 192 13.62 75.57 -18.62
N CYS A 193 12.64 76.48 -18.71
CA CYS A 193 12.38 77.48 -17.67
C CYS A 193 13.62 78.34 -17.35
N ASP A 194 14.39 78.65 -18.39
CA ASP A 194 15.63 79.43 -18.34
C ASP A 194 15.39 80.91 -18.70
N GLN A 195 14.21 81.24 -19.22
CA GLN A 195 13.88 82.60 -19.65
C GLN A 195 13.05 83.30 -18.59
N GLU A 196 13.59 84.34 -17.97
CA GLU A 196 12.87 85.16 -17.00
C GLU A 196 11.93 86.15 -17.70
N LEU A 197 10.70 86.28 -17.22
CA LEU A 197 9.71 87.21 -17.74
C LEU A 197 10.13 88.65 -17.39
N PRO A 198 10.14 89.60 -18.35
CA PRO A 198 10.60 90.97 -18.12
C PRO A 198 9.90 91.71 -16.97
N VAL A 199 8.64 91.34 -16.68
CA VAL A 199 7.80 91.96 -15.63
C VAL A 199 8.25 91.55 -14.22
N CYS A 200 8.91 90.40 -14.08
CA CYS A 200 9.34 89.85 -12.79
C CYS A 200 10.77 90.24 -12.39
N GLN A 201 11.62 90.68 -13.33
CA GLN A 201 12.98 91.16 -13.07
C GLN A 201 13.06 92.41 -12.18
N ALA A 202 11.96 93.17 -12.06
CA ALA A 202 11.90 94.40 -11.27
C ALA A 202 11.31 94.22 -9.85
N LEU A 203 10.87 93.01 -9.47
CA LEU A 203 10.17 92.72 -8.21
C LEU A 203 11.02 91.84 -7.28
N ASN A 204 11.42 92.37 -6.12
CA ASN A 204 12.11 91.61 -5.08
C ASN A 204 11.09 90.85 -4.20
N CYS A 205 10.84 89.58 -4.51
CA CYS A 205 9.91 88.73 -3.76
C CYS A 205 10.55 88.06 -2.51
N PRO A 206 9.81 87.91 -1.39
CA PRO A 206 10.30 87.25 -0.18
C PRO A 206 10.56 85.73 -0.37
N GLN A 207 11.32 85.10 0.53
CA GLN A 207 11.61 83.66 0.46
C GLN A 207 10.33 82.81 0.38
N ASN A 208 10.37 81.73 -0.42
CA ASN A 208 9.25 80.83 -0.72
C ASN A 208 8.07 81.46 -1.46
N SER A 209 8.28 82.59 -2.14
CA SER A 209 7.30 83.21 -3.04
C SER A 209 7.86 83.36 -4.46
N GLN A 210 6.98 83.31 -5.45
CA GLN A 210 7.27 83.46 -6.88
C GLN A 210 6.43 84.59 -7.47
N CYS A 211 6.94 85.24 -8.51
CA CYS A 211 6.24 86.32 -9.20
C CYS A 211 5.16 85.74 -10.13
N SER A 212 3.88 86.11 -9.96
CA SER A 212 2.83 85.69 -10.89
C SER A 212 2.83 86.57 -12.15
N ALA A 213 2.79 85.96 -13.33
CA ALA A 213 2.70 86.68 -14.61
C ALA A 213 1.30 87.27 -14.86
N GLU A 214 0.26 86.74 -14.21
CA GLU A 214 -1.14 87.14 -14.39
C GLU A 214 -1.51 88.41 -13.60
N ALA A 215 -0.79 88.67 -12.52
CA ALA A 215 -0.87 89.91 -11.75
C ALA A 215 0.53 90.15 -11.14
N PRO A 216 1.20 91.29 -11.40
CA PRO A 216 2.57 91.55 -10.96
C PRO A 216 2.66 91.70 -9.43
N ALA A 217 2.59 90.57 -8.74
CA ALA A 217 2.57 90.41 -7.30
C ALA A 217 3.24 89.08 -6.93
N CYS A 218 3.97 89.07 -5.81
CA CYS A 218 4.57 87.85 -5.28
C CYS A 218 3.48 86.97 -4.66
N SER A 219 3.31 85.77 -5.19
CA SER A 219 2.43 84.73 -4.64
C SER A 219 3.29 83.60 -4.05
N CYS A 220 2.77 82.90 -3.05
CA CYS A 220 3.49 81.76 -2.49
C CYS A 220 3.68 80.66 -3.54
N LEU A 221 4.80 79.92 -3.44
CA LEU A 221 5.05 78.75 -4.29
C LEU A 221 3.89 77.74 -4.21
N PRO A 222 3.60 76.96 -5.28
CA PRO A 222 2.53 75.96 -5.26
C PRO A 222 2.63 75.04 -4.04
N GLY A 223 1.56 74.96 -3.24
CA GLY A 223 1.48 74.19 -2.00
C GLY A 223 1.83 74.97 -0.72
N HIS A 224 2.47 76.14 -0.81
CA HIS A 224 2.76 76.99 0.34
C HIS A 224 1.56 77.88 0.68
N THR A 225 1.23 78.01 1.97
CA THR A 225 0.15 78.87 2.44
C THR A 225 0.68 80.23 2.86
N GLN A 226 0.02 81.29 2.40
CA GLN A 226 0.37 82.67 2.74
C GLN A 226 -0.13 83.00 4.15
N GLN A 227 0.80 83.26 5.07
CA GLN A 227 0.50 83.73 6.42
C GLN A 227 1.19 85.09 6.61
N GLY A 228 0.45 86.19 6.44
CA GLY A 228 1.03 87.53 6.43
C GLY A 228 1.86 87.81 5.17
N ARG A 229 3.12 88.24 5.32
CA ARG A 229 4.08 88.47 4.21
C ARG A 229 5.02 87.29 3.95
N GLU A 230 4.87 86.19 4.70
CA GLU A 230 5.73 85.01 4.59
C GLU A 230 4.95 83.79 4.08
N CYS A 231 5.63 82.95 3.29
CA CYS A 231 5.06 81.76 2.69
C CYS A 231 5.54 80.51 3.45
N GLN A 232 4.63 79.85 4.14
CA GLN A 232 4.92 78.65 4.93
C GLN A 232 4.76 77.38 4.10
N ALA A 233 5.69 76.43 4.27
CA ALA A 233 5.67 75.14 3.59
C ALA A 233 4.46 74.29 4.01
N PRO A 234 3.83 73.56 3.07
CA PRO A 234 2.76 72.63 3.39
C PRO A 234 3.26 71.56 4.35
N ASN A 235 2.41 71.15 5.28
CA ASN A 235 2.72 70.00 6.12
C ASN A 235 2.73 68.72 5.24
N PRO A 236 3.87 68.04 5.07
CA PRO A 236 3.99 66.91 4.16
C PRO A 236 3.22 65.66 4.64
N CYS A 237 2.66 65.69 5.85
CA CYS A 237 1.81 64.62 6.41
C CYS A 237 0.29 64.87 6.20
N ARG A 238 -0.12 65.88 5.42
CA ARG A 238 -1.54 66.17 5.15
C ARG A 238 -1.81 66.47 3.67
N PRO A 239 -2.38 65.53 2.89
CA PRO A 239 -2.70 64.14 3.26
C PRO A 239 -1.43 63.30 3.48
N SER A 240 -1.47 62.37 4.42
CA SER A 240 -0.30 61.56 4.78
C SER A 240 0.07 60.61 3.63
N PRO A 241 1.33 60.62 3.16
CA PRO A 241 1.80 59.65 2.17
C PRO A 241 2.01 58.26 2.79
N CYS A 242 2.11 58.17 4.12
CA CYS A 242 2.37 56.93 4.86
C CYS A 242 1.20 55.93 4.82
N SER A 243 1.51 54.66 5.11
CA SER A 243 0.50 53.62 5.36
C SER A 243 -0.53 54.10 6.39
N PRO A 244 -1.82 53.74 6.28
CA PRO A 244 -2.82 54.05 7.30
C PRO A 244 -2.47 53.55 8.71
N LEU A 245 -1.57 52.55 8.82
CA LEU A 245 -1.09 51.99 10.08
C LEU A 245 0.20 52.67 10.60
N ALA A 246 0.86 53.50 9.78
CA ALA A 246 2.13 54.12 10.12
C ALA A 246 1.96 55.52 10.73
N GLN A 247 2.93 55.92 11.54
CA GLN A 247 2.99 57.26 12.11
C GLN A 247 3.82 58.17 11.19
N CYS A 248 3.22 59.27 10.71
CA CYS A 248 3.90 60.29 9.92
C CYS A 248 4.52 61.37 10.81
N SER A 249 5.76 61.75 10.52
CA SER A 249 6.51 62.82 11.17
C SER A 249 7.25 63.65 10.12
N VAL A 250 7.59 64.91 10.41
CA VAL A 250 8.34 65.76 9.47
C VAL A 250 9.83 65.62 9.77
N SER A 251 10.61 65.24 8.76
CA SER A 251 12.07 65.11 8.86
C SER A 251 12.74 66.48 9.02
N PRO A 252 14.00 66.54 9.49
CA PRO A 252 14.76 67.80 9.56
C PRO A 252 14.94 68.48 8.19
N THR A 253 14.80 67.73 7.09
CA THR A 253 14.88 68.21 5.71
C THR A 253 13.52 68.65 5.13
N GLY A 254 12.45 68.64 5.94
CA GLY A 254 11.11 69.06 5.54
C GLY A 254 10.28 68.02 4.77
N GLN A 255 10.69 66.75 4.78
CA GLN A 255 9.99 65.64 4.10
C GLN A 255 9.13 64.82 5.07
N ALA A 256 8.13 64.09 4.57
CA ALA A 256 7.36 63.15 5.38
C ALA A 256 8.19 61.89 5.69
N GLN A 257 8.36 61.61 6.98
CA GLN A 257 9.01 60.41 7.51
C GLN A 257 7.97 59.51 8.17
N CYS A 258 7.82 58.30 7.61
CA CYS A 258 6.84 57.31 8.05
C CYS A 258 7.50 56.24 8.93
N ARG A 259 6.84 55.84 10.03
CA ARG A 259 7.34 54.78 10.91
C ARG A 259 6.26 53.75 11.21
N CYS A 260 6.55 52.47 10.99
CA CYS A 260 5.65 51.39 11.34
C CYS A 260 5.50 51.22 12.87
N PRO A 261 4.32 50.80 13.35
CA PRO A 261 4.08 50.54 14.75
C PRO A 261 4.80 49.27 15.23
N LYS A 262 4.88 49.08 16.55
CA LYS A 262 5.53 47.90 17.16
C LYS A 262 4.85 46.60 16.70
N ASN A 263 5.65 45.55 16.44
CA ASN A 263 5.24 44.26 15.86
C ASN A 263 4.77 44.32 14.39
N TYR A 264 5.07 45.41 13.71
CA TYR A 264 4.97 45.54 12.26
C TYR A 264 6.36 45.91 11.72
N TYR A 265 6.66 45.47 10.50
CA TYR A 265 7.91 45.79 9.81
C TYR A 265 7.60 46.41 8.44
N GLY A 266 8.57 47.16 7.91
CA GLY A 266 8.46 47.90 6.66
C GLY A 266 9.08 49.30 6.74
N ASP A 267 8.92 50.06 5.67
CA ASP A 267 9.47 51.42 5.48
C ASP A 267 8.54 52.55 5.96
N GLY A 268 7.37 52.19 6.52
CA GLY A 268 6.36 53.15 6.97
C GLY A 268 5.39 53.59 5.88
N MET A 269 5.74 53.42 4.61
CA MET A 269 4.81 53.54 3.48
C MET A 269 4.00 52.25 3.33
N VAL A 270 4.64 51.11 3.61
CA VAL A 270 4.02 49.79 3.72
C VAL A 270 4.35 49.21 5.11
N CYS A 271 3.34 48.81 5.87
CA CYS A 271 3.53 48.15 7.17
C CYS A 271 2.83 46.79 7.20
N LEU A 272 3.62 45.73 7.37
CA LEU A 272 3.15 44.35 7.42
C LEU A 272 3.27 43.77 8.83
N PRO A 273 2.32 42.94 9.26
CA PRO A 273 2.35 42.33 10.58
C PRO A 273 3.52 41.35 10.70
N GLN A 274 4.24 41.41 11.81
CA GLN A 274 5.34 40.48 12.09
C GLN A 274 4.78 39.19 12.70
N ASP A 275 5.06 38.05 12.04
CA ASP A 275 4.66 36.73 12.51
C ASP A 275 5.65 36.21 13.57
N PRO A 276 5.31 36.20 14.87
CA PRO A 276 6.18 35.66 15.91
C PRO A 276 6.57 34.19 15.71
N CYS A 277 5.84 33.37 14.93
CA CYS A 277 6.26 32.00 14.64
C CYS A 277 7.52 31.94 13.76
N THR A 278 7.85 33.01 13.03
CA THR A 278 9.10 33.13 12.27
C THR A 278 10.29 33.55 13.15
N ILE A 279 10.03 34.08 14.34
CA ILE A 279 11.06 34.61 15.26
C ILE A 279 11.08 33.75 16.53
N ASN A 280 12.16 33.01 16.76
CA ASN A 280 12.28 32.09 17.90
C ASN A 280 11.09 31.10 18.03
N TYR A 281 10.47 30.72 16.91
CA TYR A 281 9.31 29.82 16.83
C TYR A 281 8.15 30.19 17.78
N GLY A 282 7.93 31.50 17.99
CA GLY A 282 6.90 32.01 18.90
C GLY A 282 7.11 31.67 20.38
N GLY A 283 8.33 31.26 20.77
CA GLY A 283 8.63 30.72 22.10
C GLY A 283 8.21 29.26 22.30
N CYS A 284 7.82 28.56 21.24
CA CYS A 284 7.38 27.16 21.30
C CYS A 284 8.55 26.18 21.11
N PRO A 285 8.58 25.03 21.83
CA PRO A 285 9.57 23.98 21.59
C PRO A 285 9.39 23.28 20.23
N ARG A 286 10.31 23.50 19.28
CA ARG A 286 10.23 22.96 17.90
C ARG A 286 10.09 21.42 17.83
N ASN A 287 10.68 20.70 18.78
CA ASN A 287 10.71 19.24 18.76
C ASN A 287 9.34 18.63 19.06
N SER A 288 8.56 19.22 19.97
CA SER A 288 7.32 18.62 20.51
C SER A 288 6.04 19.41 20.20
N THR A 289 6.13 20.63 19.65
CA THR A 289 4.97 21.52 19.46
C THR A 289 4.85 22.09 18.04
N LEU A 290 3.65 22.56 17.69
CA LEU A 290 3.36 23.45 16.56
C LEU A 290 3.11 24.87 17.08
N CYS A 291 3.72 25.86 16.43
CA CYS A 291 3.42 27.28 16.64
C CYS A 291 2.22 27.71 15.78
N LEU A 292 1.23 28.36 16.39
CA LEU A 292 0.06 28.91 15.73
C LEU A 292 0.07 30.44 15.87
N TYR A 293 0.16 31.15 14.74
CA TYR A 293 0.04 32.60 14.70
C TYR A 293 -1.38 33.03 15.12
N GLN A 294 -1.48 33.92 16.11
CA GLN A 294 -2.77 34.48 16.53
C GLN A 294 -2.96 35.90 16.02
N ARG A 295 -1.97 36.78 16.27
CA ARG A 295 -2.00 38.21 15.92
C ARG A 295 -0.58 38.78 15.95
N PRO A 296 -0.34 40.02 15.45
CA PRO A 296 1.01 40.58 15.38
C PRO A 296 1.68 40.57 16.76
N GLY A 297 2.84 39.92 16.86
CA GLY A 297 3.58 39.74 18.12
C GLY A 297 3.00 38.74 19.14
N LYS A 298 1.94 37.96 18.81
CA LYS A 298 1.43 36.88 19.68
C LYS A 298 1.21 35.55 18.92
N ALA A 299 1.76 34.47 19.48
CA ALA A 299 1.57 33.09 19.02
C ALA A 299 1.04 32.19 20.16
N SER A 300 0.55 31.01 19.82
CA SER A 300 0.18 29.94 20.76
C SER A 300 0.82 28.60 20.36
N CYS A 301 1.21 27.79 21.35
CA CYS A 301 1.81 26.48 21.14
C CYS A 301 0.75 25.38 21.26
N LEU A 302 0.76 24.42 20.34
CA LEU A 302 -0.07 23.21 20.39
C LEU A 302 0.83 21.97 20.39
N CYS A 303 0.54 20.96 21.21
CA CYS A 303 1.29 19.70 21.15
C CYS A 303 1.12 19.02 19.80
N LYS A 304 2.21 18.43 19.26
CA LYS A 304 2.09 17.55 18.09
C LYS A 304 1.16 16.37 18.44
N PRO A 305 0.43 15.80 17.45
CA PRO A 305 -0.51 14.72 17.71
C PRO A 305 0.13 13.54 18.46
N GLY A 306 -0.54 13.06 19.51
CA GLY A 306 -0.07 11.95 20.35
C GLY A 306 0.82 12.34 21.54
N LEU A 307 1.10 13.64 21.72
CA LEU A 307 1.82 14.17 22.88
C LEU A 307 0.88 14.92 23.82
N VAL A 308 1.18 14.87 25.12
CA VAL A 308 0.48 15.61 26.17
C VAL A 308 1.36 16.74 26.69
N SER A 309 0.75 17.87 27.06
CA SER A 309 1.48 19.05 27.55
C SER A 309 2.03 18.81 28.95
N ILE A 310 3.26 19.29 29.17
CA ILE A 310 3.87 19.29 30.50
C ILE A 310 3.09 20.27 31.39
N ASN A 311 2.54 19.80 32.52
CA ASN A 311 1.75 20.62 33.45
C ASN A 311 0.62 21.43 32.78
N HIS A 312 -0.06 20.84 31.78
CA HIS A 312 -1.09 21.49 30.96
C HIS A 312 -0.62 22.71 30.13
N ASN A 313 0.69 22.98 30.05
CA ASN A 313 1.25 24.09 29.31
C ASN A 313 2.08 23.60 28.12
N ALA A 314 1.53 23.69 26.90
CA ALA A 314 2.23 23.28 25.68
C ALA A 314 3.52 24.09 25.43
N SER A 315 3.62 25.32 25.93
CA SER A 315 4.82 26.16 25.80
C SER A 315 6.00 25.62 26.61
N ALA A 316 5.74 24.84 27.66
CA ALA A 316 6.76 24.17 28.45
C ALA A 316 7.31 22.88 27.77
N GLY A 317 6.64 22.41 26.72
CA GLY A 317 6.97 21.16 26.02
C GLY A 317 5.86 20.13 26.11
N CYS A 318 5.97 19.09 25.28
CA CYS A 318 5.02 17.97 25.26
C CYS A 318 5.77 16.63 25.22
N PHE A 319 5.21 15.60 25.85
CA PHE A 319 5.81 14.28 25.98
C PHE A 319 4.80 13.17 25.66
N ALA A 320 5.30 11.99 25.30
CA ALA A 320 4.48 10.79 25.16
C ALA A 320 4.36 10.06 26.50
N TYR A 321 3.16 9.56 26.79
CA TYR A 321 2.86 8.89 28.07
C TYR A 321 1.90 7.73 27.85
N CYS A 322 2.20 6.59 28.48
CA CYS A 322 1.36 5.39 28.46
C CYS A 322 0.32 5.49 29.59
N PHE A 323 -0.95 5.71 29.26
CA PHE A 323 -2.02 5.58 30.25
C PHE A 323 -2.37 4.10 30.50
N PRO A 324 -2.78 3.72 31.72
CA PRO A 324 -3.50 2.46 31.92
C PRO A 324 -4.71 2.47 30.98
N ASP A 325 -4.91 1.40 30.20
CA ASP A 325 -5.90 1.25 29.11
C ASP A 325 -5.55 1.85 27.74
N SER A 326 -4.32 2.34 27.53
CA SER A 326 -3.88 2.76 26.17
C SER A 326 -3.72 1.60 25.19
N CYS A 327 -3.43 0.40 25.71
CA CYS A 327 -3.13 -0.82 24.97
C CYS A 327 -4.05 -1.96 25.42
N ASP A 328 -4.10 -3.04 24.64
CA ASP A 328 -4.77 -4.28 25.07
C ASP A 328 -4.16 -4.76 26.41
N ARG A 329 -4.95 -5.48 27.21
CA ARG A 329 -4.48 -6.07 28.48
C ARG A 329 -3.33 -7.06 28.27
N SER A 330 -3.23 -7.66 27.10
CA SER A 330 -2.13 -8.54 26.70
C SER A 330 -1.05 -7.84 25.89
N ALA A 331 -0.97 -6.51 25.91
CA ALA A 331 0.08 -5.74 25.25
C ALA A 331 0.96 -4.95 26.23
N THR A 332 2.21 -4.72 25.84
CA THR A 332 3.17 -3.88 26.54
C THR A 332 3.28 -2.53 25.82
N CYS A 333 3.12 -1.43 26.56
CA CYS A 333 3.34 -0.09 26.03
C CYS A 333 4.82 0.28 26.05
N GLN A 334 5.36 0.72 24.91
CA GLN A 334 6.74 1.13 24.72
C GLN A 334 6.79 2.54 24.11
N LEU A 335 7.83 3.31 24.43
CA LEU A 335 8.09 4.60 23.80
C LEU A 335 9.03 4.40 22.60
N THR A 336 8.63 4.88 21.42
CA THR A 336 9.50 4.87 20.24
C THR A 336 10.56 5.98 20.33
N PRO A 337 11.68 5.87 19.61
CA PRO A 337 12.72 6.91 19.56
C PRO A 337 12.20 8.30 19.16
N ASP A 338 11.12 8.35 18.36
CA ASP A 338 10.43 9.58 17.95
C ASP A 338 9.58 10.21 19.07
N GLY A 339 9.58 9.63 20.27
CA GLY A 339 8.76 10.07 21.39
C GLY A 339 7.27 9.81 21.18
N LYS A 340 6.89 8.68 20.54
CA LYS A 340 5.48 8.24 20.40
C LYS A 340 5.23 6.98 21.24
N THR A 341 3.99 6.77 21.69
CA THR A 341 3.59 5.52 22.34
C THR A 341 3.30 4.43 21.30
N SER A 342 3.90 3.26 21.46
CA SER A 342 3.64 2.04 20.70
C SER A 342 3.12 0.94 21.63
N CYS A 343 2.16 0.15 21.18
CA CYS A 343 1.67 -1.02 21.90
C CYS A 343 2.18 -2.27 21.18
N VAL A 344 2.77 -3.21 21.91
CA VAL A 344 3.31 -4.46 21.35
C VAL A 344 2.62 -5.63 22.04
N CYS A 345 1.98 -6.52 21.27
CA CYS A 345 1.33 -7.71 21.82
C CYS A 345 2.37 -8.65 22.47
N LYS A 346 1.93 -9.48 23.42
CA LYS A 346 2.76 -10.54 24.00
C LYS A 346 3.21 -11.54 22.95
N GLU A 347 4.27 -12.28 23.28
CA GLU A 347 4.78 -13.37 22.45
C GLU A 347 3.69 -14.41 22.15
N GLY A 348 3.61 -14.83 20.89
CA GLY A 348 2.56 -15.75 20.40
C GLY A 348 1.19 -15.13 20.13
N GLU A 349 1.02 -13.82 20.35
CA GLU A 349 -0.17 -13.07 19.98
C GLU A 349 0.08 -12.18 18.75
N VAL A 350 -0.99 -11.91 17.99
CA VAL A 350 -0.95 -11.00 16.84
C VAL A 350 -1.94 -9.87 17.02
N GLY A 351 -1.58 -8.68 16.54
CA GLY A 351 -2.40 -7.49 16.77
C GLY A 351 -1.66 -6.19 16.52
N ASP A 352 -2.35 -5.08 16.72
CA ASP A 352 -1.76 -3.73 16.67
C ASP A 352 -1.35 -3.23 18.06
N GLY A 353 -1.33 -4.13 19.05
CA GLY A 353 -1.09 -3.82 20.46
C GLY A 353 -2.27 -3.15 21.16
N ARG A 354 -3.25 -2.62 20.44
CA ARG A 354 -4.51 -2.11 21.00
C ARG A 354 -5.59 -3.19 20.99
N ALA A 355 -5.52 -4.11 20.04
CA ALA A 355 -6.26 -5.35 20.03
C ALA A 355 -5.29 -6.50 19.74
N CYS A 356 -5.11 -7.40 20.70
CA CYS A 356 -4.24 -8.57 20.57
C CYS A 356 -5.05 -9.87 20.63
N TYR A 357 -4.66 -10.81 19.78
CA TYR A 357 -5.33 -12.09 19.59
C TYR A 357 -4.32 -13.23 19.76
N GLY A 358 -4.59 -14.14 20.69
CA GLY A 358 -3.82 -15.38 20.86
C GLY A 358 -4.28 -16.47 19.90
N HIS A 359 -3.83 -17.70 20.14
CA HIS A 359 -4.23 -18.86 19.33
C HIS A 359 -5.74 -19.16 19.44
N LEU A 360 -6.27 -19.95 18.50
CA LEU A 360 -7.69 -20.24 18.32
C LEU A 360 -8.33 -20.74 19.61
N LEU A 361 -7.72 -21.72 20.27
CA LEU A 361 -8.26 -22.24 21.53
C LEU A 361 -8.37 -21.16 22.63
N HIS A 362 -7.38 -20.27 22.74
CA HIS A 362 -7.40 -19.16 23.70
C HIS A 362 -8.52 -18.16 23.38
N GLU A 363 -8.67 -17.76 22.12
CA GLU A 363 -9.72 -16.81 21.73
C GLU A 363 -11.13 -17.39 21.87
N ILE A 364 -11.30 -18.70 21.63
CA ILE A 364 -12.58 -19.39 21.85
C ILE A 364 -12.90 -19.47 23.36
N GLN A 365 -11.91 -19.73 24.21
CA GLN A 365 -12.06 -19.70 25.67
C GLN A 365 -12.41 -18.29 26.17
N LYS A 366 -11.71 -17.26 25.68
CA LYS A 366 -11.96 -15.85 25.98
C LYS A 366 -13.38 -15.43 25.58
N ALA A 367 -13.86 -15.87 24.40
CA ALA A 367 -15.24 -15.63 23.96
C ALA A 367 -16.28 -16.29 24.88
N GLY A 368 -15.94 -17.43 25.51
CA GLY A 368 -16.79 -18.11 26.49
C GLY A 368 -16.89 -17.44 27.85
N GLN A 369 -15.96 -16.55 28.20
CA GLN A 369 -15.93 -15.89 29.51
C GLN A 369 -16.80 -14.61 29.59
N LEU A 370 -17.28 -14.08 28.46
CA LEU A 370 -18.14 -12.88 28.42
C LEU A 370 -19.63 -13.21 28.64
N GLY A 371 -20.12 -13.08 29.88
CA GLY A 371 -21.56 -12.98 30.22
C GLY A 371 -22.36 -14.30 30.28
N LEU A 372 -23.67 -14.25 30.03
CA LEU A 372 -24.63 -15.39 29.96
C LEU A 372 -24.26 -16.49 28.93
N VAL A 373 -23.15 -16.31 28.22
CA VAL A 373 -22.58 -17.18 27.18
C VAL A 373 -21.83 -18.39 27.75
N LEU A 374 -21.41 -18.30 29.02
CA LEU A 374 -20.52 -19.29 29.65
C LEU A 374 -21.12 -20.70 29.74
N LEU A 375 -22.44 -20.82 29.88
CA LEU A 375 -23.13 -22.13 29.89
C LEU A 375 -23.23 -22.77 28.50
N ARG A 376 -23.13 -21.98 27.43
CA ARG A 376 -23.47 -22.41 26.06
C ARG A 376 -22.29 -22.92 25.24
N LEU A 377 -21.07 -22.62 25.67
CA LEU A 377 -19.84 -23.08 25.00
C LEU A 377 -19.13 -24.22 25.74
N LYS A 378 -19.60 -24.65 26.92
CA LYS A 378 -18.93 -25.69 27.73
C LYS A 378 -18.65 -26.98 26.96
N VAL A 379 -19.67 -27.52 26.29
CA VAL A 379 -19.56 -28.80 25.57
C VAL A 379 -18.58 -28.68 24.39
N SER A 380 -18.63 -27.56 23.66
CA SER A 380 -17.75 -27.31 22.53
C SER A 380 -16.31 -27.05 22.95
N LEU A 381 -16.10 -26.30 24.04
CA LEU A 381 -14.79 -26.11 24.64
C LEU A 381 -14.21 -27.44 25.12
N ALA A 382 -15.00 -28.28 25.80
CA ALA A 382 -14.55 -29.61 26.22
C ALA A 382 -14.18 -30.49 25.01
N MET A 383 -14.97 -30.47 23.94
CA MET A 383 -14.67 -31.20 22.70
C MET A 383 -13.36 -30.72 22.06
N LEU A 384 -13.16 -29.41 21.93
CA LEU A 384 -11.98 -28.83 21.30
C LEU A 384 -10.72 -29.03 22.15
N ASP A 385 -10.83 -28.86 23.47
CA ASP A 385 -9.72 -29.00 24.42
C ASP A 385 -9.28 -30.45 24.61
N GLN A 386 -10.22 -31.41 24.66
CA GLN A 386 -9.87 -32.83 24.78
C GLN A 386 -9.47 -33.47 23.45
N GLY A 387 -10.07 -33.02 22.34
CA GLY A 387 -9.89 -33.65 21.03
C GLY A 387 -8.79 -33.03 20.17
N CYS A 388 -8.68 -31.70 20.16
CA CYS A 388 -7.92 -30.93 19.17
C CYS A 388 -7.07 -29.80 19.79
N ARG A 389 -6.70 -29.89 21.08
CA ARG A 389 -5.95 -28.82 21.76
C ARG A 389 -4.62 -28.51 21.08
N GLU A 390 -3.84 -29.53 20.79
CA GLU A 390 -2.49 -29.40 20.22
C GLU A 390 -2.52 -28.64 18.88
N ILE A 391 -3.35 -29.08 17.93
CA ILE A 391 -3.48 -28.44 16.61
C ILE A 391 -4.01 -27.00 16.72
N LEU A 392 -4.96 -26.71 17.63
CA LEU A 392 -5.54 -25.38 17.78
C LEU A 392 -4.66 -24.39 18.54
N SER A 393 -3.61 -24.84 19.22
CA SER A 393 -2.65 -23.98 19.92
C SER A 393 -1.31 -23.84 19.21
N THR A 394 -0.88 -24.84 18.44
CA THR A 394 0.48 -24.90 17.87
C THR A 394 0.54 -24.80 16.35
N SER A 395 -0.57 -24.99 15.65
CA SER A 395 -0.59 -25.10 14.19
C SER A 395 -1.64 -24.18 13.57
N GLY A 396 -1.52 -23.91 12.27
CA GLY A 396 -2.47 -23.10 11.51
C GLY A 396 -1.97 -22.81 10.10
N PRO A 397 -2.75 -22.06 9.31
CA PRO A 397 -4.00 -21.42 9.69
C PRO A 397 -5.22 -22.35 9.62
N PHE A 398 -6.17 -22.18 10.55
CA PHE A 398 -7.44 -22.92 10.55
C PHE A 398 -8.67 -22.04 10.64
N THR A 399 -9.80 -22.57 10.17
CA THR A 399 -11.13 -22.03 10.40
C THR A 399 -11.92 -22.98 11.28
N VAL A 400 -12.41 -22.50 12.43
CA VAL A 400 -13.14 -23.34 13.39
C VAL A 400 -14.61 -22.94 13.46
N LEU A 401 -15.50 -23.90 13.23
CA LEU A 401 -16.94 -23.76 13.44
C LEU A 401 -17.29 -24.14 14.87
N VAL A 402 -17.38 -23.16 15.76
CA VAL A 402 -17.59 -23.38 17.20
C VAL A 402 -19.08 -23.42 17.51
N PRO A 403 -19.64 -24.58 17.93
CA PRO A 403 -21.05 -24.66 18.24
C PRO A 403 -21.42 -23.87 19.50
N TRP A 404 -22.47 -23.07 19.37
CA TRP A 404 -23.11 -22.35 20.45
C TRP A 404 -24.33 -23.16 20.88
N LEU A 405 -24.16 -24.03 21.86
CA LEU A 405 -25.20 -24.96 22.30
C LEU A 405 -26.07 -24.32 23.38
N SER A 406 -27.38 -24.28 23.20
CA SER A 406 -28.31 -23.85 24.25
C SER A 406 -28.59 -24.94 25.30
N SER A 407 -28.11 -26.17 25.09
CA SER A 407 -28.47 -27.35 25.88
C SER A 407 -27.53 -27.56 27.06
N THR A 408 -28.11 -27.77 28.25
CA THR A 408 -27.48 -28.14 29.52
C THR A 408 -27.04 -29.59 29.61
N SER A 409 -27.08 -30.36 28.52
CA SER A 409 -26.74 -31.77 28.54
C SER A 409 -25.25 -31.97 28.85
N SER A 410 -24.96 -32.39 30.09
CA SER A 410 -23.65 -32.84 30.56
C SER A 410 -23.32 -34.21 29.95
N ARG A 411 -23.17 -34.27 28.63
CA ARG A 411 -22.64 -35.46 27.97
C ARG A 411 -21.14 -35.45 28.11
N THR A 412 -20.61 -36.30 28.98
CA THR A 412 -19.19 -36.62 29.02
C THR A 412 -18.83 -37.35 27.72
N MET A 413 -17.92 -36.79 26.94
CA MET A 413 -17.40 -37.41 25.71
C MET A 413 -16.11 -38.17 26.03
N ASN A 414 -15.90 -39.31 25.36
CA ASN A 414 -14.59 -39.96 25.35
C ASN A 414 -13.61 -39.14 24.49
N VAL A 415 -12.32 -39.19 24.80
CA VAL A 415 -11.23 -38.52 24.07
C VAL A 415 -11.21 -38.91 22.59
N SER A 416 -11.38 -40.20 22.26
CA SER A 416 -11.41 -40.66 20.86
C SER A 416 -12.56 -40.03 20.07
N PHE A 417 -13.76 -40.05 20.66
CA PHE A 417 -14.96 -39.46 20.08
C PHE A 417 -14.84 -37.93 19.97
N ALA A 418 -14.29 -37.27 20.99
CA ALA A 418 -14.04 -35.82 20.96
C ALA A 418 -13.06 -35.43 19.83
N ARG A 419 -12.01 -36.24 19.62
CA ARG A 419 -11.03 -36.05 18.53
C ARG A 419 -11.67 -36.15 17.15
N GLN A 420 -12.56 -37.12 16.96
CA GLN A 420 -13.25 -37.29 15.68
C GLN A 420 -14.24 -36.14 15.42
N LEU A 421 -15.02 -35.76 16.43
CA LEU A 421 -15.98 -34.65 16.31
C LEU A 421 -15.31 -33.29 16.11
N CYS A 422 -14.20 -33.00 16.80
CA CYS A 422 -13.55 -31.71 16.65
C CYS A 422 -13.01 -31.50 15.23
N LYS A 423 -12.50 -32.54 14.56
CA LYS A 423 -12.03 -32.47 13.17
C LYS A 423 -13.12 -32.15 12.16
N GLN A 424 -14.38 -32.50 12.43
CA GLN A 424 -15.52 -32.09 11.58
C GLN A 424 -15.78 -30.58 11.63
N HIS A 425 -15.30 -29.92 12.68
CA HIS A 425 -15.52 -28.49 12.92
C HIS A 425 -14.31 -27.63 12.59
N ILE A 426 -13.22 -28.24 12.08
CA ILE A 426 -12.00 -27.54 11.70
C ILE A 426 -11.83 -27.65 10.19
N ILE A 427 -11.53 -26.54 9.55
CA ILE A 427 -11.23 -26.43 8.12
C ILE A 427 -9.81 -25.86 7.99
N ALA A 428 -9.01 -26.39 7.07
CA ALA A 428 -7.68 -25.85 6.81
C ALA A 428 -7.77 -24.51 6.05
N GLY A 429 -6.97 -23.52 6.44
CA GLY A 429 -6.97 -22.17 5.85
C GLY A 429 -7.79 -21.13 6.61
N GLN A 430 -7.64 -19.85 6.23
CA GLN A 430 -8.39 -18.72 6.78
C GLN A 430 -9.61 -18.39 5.91
N HIS A 431 -10.78 -18.92 6.25
CA HIS A 431 -12.01 -18.76 5.48
C HIS A 431 -12.87 -17.62 6.02
N VAL A 432 -12.54 -16.39 5.63
CA VAL A 432 -13.29 -15.19 6.03
C VAL A 432 -14.59 -15.08 5.24
N LEU A 433 -15.69 -14.85 5.95
CA LEU A 433 -17.02 -14.62 5.37
C LEU A 433 -17.23 -13.12 5.16
N GLU A 434 -17.21 -12.67 3.90
CA GLU A 434 -17.30 -11.26 3.53
C GLU A 434 -18.70 -10.89 3.06
N GLU A 435 -19.08 -9.61 3.25
CA GLU A 435 -20.39 -9.11 2.84
C GLU A 435 -20.61 -9.35 1.33
N PRO A 436 -21.80 -9.78 0.91
CA PRO A 436 -21.98 -10.39 -0.40
C PRO A 436 -22.07 -9.35 -1.50
N GLY A 437 -21.16 -9.42 -2.47
CA GLY A 437 -21.36 -8.84 -3.80
C GLY A 437 -22.18 -9.73 -4.73
N SER A 438 -22.31 -11.02 -4.42
CA SER A 438 -23.12 -12.00 -5.18
C SER A 438 -23.55 -13.17 -4.27
N GLN A 439 -24.61 -13.90 -4.64
CA GLN A 439 -25.04 -15.13 -3.95
C GLN A 439 -23.94 -16.21 -4.07
N GLN A 440 -22.91 -16.10 -3.25
CA GLN A 440 -21.79 -17.05 -3.24
C GLN A 440 -22.15 -18.27 -2.42
N THR A 441 -22.29 -19.39 -3.13
CA THR A 441 -22.16 -20.72 -2.53
C THR A 441 -20.68 -21.06 -2.49
N ARG A 442 -20.17 -21.40 -1.30
CA ARG A 442 -18.76 -21.81 -1.07
C ARG A 442 -18.73 -23.26 -0.61
N ARG A 443 -17.72 -24.01 -1.04
CA ARG A 443 -17.47 -25.39 -0.56
C ARG A 443 -16.24 -25.37 0.30
N TRP A 444 -16.30 -26.00 1.47
CA TRP A 444 -15.17 -26.20 2.36
C TRP A 444 -15.01 -27.67 2.71
N TRP A 445 -13.79 -28.08 3.02
CA TRP A 445 -13.48 -29.43 3.48
C TRP A 445 -13.01 -29.41 4.93
N THR A 446 -13.63 -30.25 5.74
CA THR A 446 -13.26 -30.39 7.16
C THR A 446 -12.00 -31.25 7.28
N LEU A 447 -11.29 -31.14 8.41
CA LEU A 447 -10.17 -32.03 8.72
C LEU A 447 -10.61 -33.48 8.92
N ALA A 448 -11.91 -33.77 9.02
CA ALA A 448 -12.46 -35.12 8.98
C ALA A 448 -12.70 -35.64 7.54
N GLY A 449 -12.39 -34.85 6.50
CA GLY A 449 -12.57 -35.20 5.10
C GLY A 449 -13.97 -34.95 4.54
N GLN A 450 -14.87 -34.34 5.32
CA GLN A 450 -16.25 -34.08 4.87
C GLN A 450 -16.35 -32.76 4.09
N GLU A 451 -17.15 -32.78 3.02
CA GLU A 451 -17.50 -31.57 2.26
C GLU A 451 -18.70 -30.87 2.93
N ILE A 452 -18.53 -29.58 3.23
CA ILE A 452 -19.59 -28.69 3.67
C ILE A 452 -19.83 -27.58 2.64
N THR A 453 -21.10 -27.27 2.42
CA THR A 453 -21.51 -26.20 1.52
C THR A 453 -22.04 -25.04 2.34
N VAL A 454 -21.38 -23.89 2.26
CA VAL A 454 -21.76 -22.64 2.91
C VAL A 454 -22.51 -21.76 1.92
N THR A 455 -23.69 -21.31 2.32
CA THR A 455 -24.59 -20.50 1.50
C THR A 455 -24.99 -19.24 2.25
N TYR A 456 -24.98 -18.11 1.56
CA TYR A 456 -25.55 -16.87 2.08
C TYR A 456 -27.03 -16.76 1.74
N ASN A 457 -27.89 -16.65 2.77
CA ASN A 457 -29.33 -16.55 2.59
C ASN A 457 -29.79 -15.08 2.51
N ARG A 458 -30.95 -14.85 1.88
CA ARG A 458 -31.63 -13.55 1.72
C ARG A 458 -31.93 -12.84 3.05
N PHE A 459 -32.00 -13.57 4.16
CA PHE A 459 -32.17 -13.01 5.52
C PHE A 459 -30.86 -12.52 6.15
N MET A 460 -29.82 -12.25 5.35
CA MET A 460 -28.50 -11.78 5.78
C MET A 460 -27.78 -12.73 6.76
N LYS A 461 -27.94 -14.05 6.57
CA LYS A 461 -27.33 -15.08 7.43
C LYS A 461 -26.63 -16.13 6.58
N TYR A 462 -25.44 -16.54 7.01
CA TYR A 462 -24.77 -17.71 6.44
C TYR A 462 -25.34 -18.98 7.06
N THR A 463 -25.62 -19.96 6.21
CA THR A 463 -25.97 -21.32 6.60
C THR A 463 -24.99 -22.29 5.97
N TYR A 464 -24.80 -23.45 6.58
CA TYR A 464 -24.01 -24.51 5.97
C TYR A 464 -24.68 -25.88 6.15
N LYS A 465 -24.34 -26.79 5.25
CA LYS A 465 -24.83 -28.18 5.24
C LYS A 465 -23.69 -29.13 4.92
N TYR A 466 -23.69 -30.29 5.58
CA TYR A 466 -22.81 -31.39 5.19
C TYR A 466 -23.40 -32.08 3.97
N LYS A 467 -22.55 -32.43 2.99
CA LYS A 467 -22.97 -33.16 1.79
C LYS A 467 -23.63 -34.51 2.11
N GLU A 468 -23.14 -35.19 3.13
CA GLU A 468 -23.66 -36.47 3.61
C GLU A 468 -25.00 -36.35 4.34
N HIS A 469 -25.30 -35.17 4.92
CA HIS A 469 -26.50 -34.91 5.70
C HIS A 469 -27.26 -33.67 5.17
N PRO A 470 -27.77 -33.70 3.91
CA PRO A 470 -28.31 -32.52 3.24
C PRO A 470 -29.60 -31.97 3.87
N LYS A 471 -30.28 -32.79 4.68
CA LYS A 471 -31.51 -32.40 5.42
C LYS A 471 -31.20 -31.54 6.65
N GLN A 472 -29.99 -31.64 7.21
CA GLN A 472 -29.60 -30.89 8.40
C GLN A 472 -28.91 -29.59 7.98
N THR A 473 -29.41 -28.47 8.50
CA THR A 473 -28.88 -27.14 8.16
C THR A 473 -28.43 -26.43 9.44
N PHE A 474 -27.23 -25.90 9.40
CA PHE A 474 -26.65 -25.13 10.50
C PHE A 474 -26.58 -23.67 10.12
N THR A 475 -26.74 -22.78 11.10
CA THR A 475 -26.62 -21.33 10.88
C THR A 475 -25.36 -20.82 11.55
N ILE A 476 -24.66 -19.91 10.89
CA ILE A 476 -23.55 -19.16 11.45
C ILE A 476 -24.14 -17.92 12.13
N HIS A 477 -24.11 -17.91 13.47
CA HIS A 477 -24.69 -16.84 14.29
C HIS A 477 -23.82 -15.59 14.29
N LYS A 478 -22.51 -15.76 14.43
CA LYS A 478 -21.51 -14.69 14.34
C LYS A 478 -20.27 -15.22 13.64
N ALA A 479 -19.68 -14.41 12.76
CA ALA A 479 -18.57 -14.83 11.91
C ALA A 479 -17.33 -13.96 12.13
N ASN A 480 -16.18 -14.46 11.66
CA ASN A 480 -14.94 -13.71 11.51
C ASN A 480 -14.32 -13.26 12.84
N TYR A 481 -14.33 -14.12 13.85
CA TYR A 481 -13.55 -13.84 15.04
C TYR A 481 -12.06 -14.16 14.77
N PRO A 482 -11.17 -13.17 14.86
CA PRO A 482 -9.75 -13.36 14.61
C PRO A 482 -9.08 -14.19 15.71
N ALA A 483 -8.07 -14.96 15.31
CA ALA A 483 -7.11 -15.61 16.20
C ALA A 483 -5.73 -15.65 15.49
N ALA A 484 -4.66 -15.79 16.26
CA ALA A 484 -3.29 -15.76 15.76
C ALA A 484 -3.02 -16.77 14.64
N ASN A 485 -3.57 -17.97 14.80
CA ASN A 485 -3.46 -19.10 13.89
C ASN A 485 -4.76 -19.37 13.11
N GLY A 486 -5.62 -18.36 12.92
CA GLY A 486 -6.78 -18.51 12.04
C GLY A 486 -8.00 -17.66 12.38
N VAL A 487 -9.17 -18.24 12.17
CA VAL A 487 -10.47 -17.58 12.36
C VAL A 487 -11.47 -18.57 12.94
N PHE A 488 -12.43 -18.10 13.73
CA PHE A 488 -13.56 -18.93 14.13
C PHE A 488 -14.91 -18.26 13.90
N HIS A 489 -15.92 -19.10 13.74
CA HIS A 489 -17.31 -18.72 13.56
C HIS A 489 -18.16 -19.41 14.63
N LEU A 490 -19.08 -18.68 15.23
CA LEU A 490 -20.04 -19.23 16.18
C LEU A 490 -21.24 -19.77 15.40
N VAL A 491 -21.56 -21.06 15.58
CA VAL A 491 -22.61 -21.77 14.82
C VAL A 491 -23.70 -22.29 15.74
N THR A 492 -24.89 -22.61 15.21
CA THR A 492 -26.07 -22.90 16.04
C THR A 492 -26.07 -24.24 16.78
N ALA A 493 -25.38 -25.25 16.27
CA ALA A 493 -25.46 -26.60 16.83
C ALA A 493 -24.21 -27.41 16.53
N LEU A 494 -23.93 -28.38 17.40
CA LEU A 494 -22.86 -29.36 17.22
C LEU A 494 -23.36 -30.46 16.29
N GLN A 495 -22.54 -30.86 15.32
CA GLN A 495 -22.78 -32.09 14.58
C GLN A 495 -22.31 -33.27 15.43
N TRP A 496 -23.25 -34.04 15.99
CA TRP A 496 -22.96 -35.17 16.89
C TRP A 496 -22.67 -36.48 16.18
N GLN A 497 -23.00 -36.57 14.90
CA GLN A 497 -22.79 -37.77 14.10
C GLN A 497 -21.39 -37.68 13.45
N PRO A 498 -20.44 -38.55 13.85
CA PRO A 498 -19.18 -38.67 13.14
C PRO A 498 -19.43 -39.04 11.66
N PRO A 499 -18.46 -38.83 10.75
CA PRO A 499 -18.61 -39.27 9.38
C PRO A 499 -18.83 -40.80 9.38
N PRO A 500 -19.56 -41.37 8.40
CA PRO A 500 -19.67 -42.83 8.26
C PRO A 500 -18.27 -43.45 8.26
N GLU A 501 -17.96 -44.21 9.31
CA GLU A 501 -16.63 -44.75 9.57
C GLU A 501 -16.30 -45.86 8.56
N LEU A 502 -15.06 -45.83 8.04
CA LEU A 502 -14.41 -47.07 7.64
C LEU A 502 -14.09 -47.83 8.94
N PRO A 503 -14.11 -49.18 8.96
CA PRO A 503 -13.89 -49.92 10.20
C PRO A 503 -12.52 -49.57 10.80
N GLU A 504 -12.51 -48.73 11.84
CA GLU A 504 -11.33 -48.49 12.66
C GLU A 504 -11.23 -49.65 13.65
N ASP A 505 -10.17 -50.45 13.53
CA ASP A 505 -9.89 -51.50 14.49
C ASP A 505 -8.44 -51.37 14.96
N PRO A 506 -8.21 -50.72 16.12
CA PRO A 506 -6.86 -50.57 16.66
C PRO A 506 -6.22 -51.90 17.06
N LYS A 507 -6.92 -53.04 16.94
CA LYS A 507 -6.38 -54.39 17.13
C LYS A 507 -5.96 -55.06 15.82
N ARG A 508 -6.41 -54.56 14.66
CA ARG A 508 -6.04 -55.11 13.34
C ARG A 508 -4.90 -54.34 12.71
N THR A 509 -4.05 -55.04 11.97
CA THR A 509 -2.99 -54.42 11.16
C THR A 509 -3.59 -53.67 9.96
N ILE A 510 -2.80 -52.79 9.36
CA ILE A 510 -3.19 -52.11 8.11
C ILE A 510 -3.53 -53.13 7.02
N GLY A 511 -2.71 -54.18 6.84
CA GLY A 511 -2.98 -55.24 5.86
C GLY A 511 -4.35 -55.89 6.08
N GLN A 512 -4.67 -56.28 7.32
CA GLN A 512 -5.98 -56.85 7.67
C GLN A 512 -7.15 -55.89 7.41
N ILE A 513 -6.99 -54.60 7.65
CA ILE A 513 -8.04 -53.60 7.38
C ILE A 513 -8.26 -53.44 5.88
N LEU A 514 -7.19 -53.34 5.09
CA LEU A 514 -7.28 -53.23 3.62
C LEU A 514 -7.93 -54.46 3.00
N ALA A 515 -7.56 -55.66 3.46
CA ALA A 515 -8.13 -56.92 2.98
C ALA A 515 -9.60 -57.14 3.35
N SER A 516 -10.04 -56.67 4.53
CA SER A 516 -11.41 -56.89 5.02
C SER A 516 -12.42 -55.79 4.67
N THR A 517 -11.96 -54.67 4.10
CA THR A 517 -12.82 -53.51 3.83
C THR A 517 -13.08 -53.36 2.33
N GLU A 518 -14.35 -53.49 1.92
CA GLU A 518 -14.77 -53.43 0.52
C GLU A 518 -14.28 -52.18 -0.23
N ALA A 519 -14.24 -51.03 0.47
CA ALA A 519 -13.82 -49.74 -0.07
C ALA A 519 -12.35 -49.69 -0.53
N PHE A 520 -11.52 -50.65 -0.11
CA PHE A 520 -10.11 -50.79 -0.48
C PHE A 520 -9.81 -51.99 -1.40
N SER A 521 -10.82 -52.76 -1.79
CA SER A 521 -10.65 -54.01 -2.54
C SER A 521 -9.79 -53.88 -3.81
N ARG A 522 -9.89 -52.76 -4.55
CA ARG A 522 -9.04 -52.53 -5.74
C ARG A 522 -7.59 -52.27 -5.41
N PHE A 523 -7.34 -51.55 -4.32
CA PHE A 523 -5.97 -51.31 -3.84
C PHE A 523 -5.36 -52.58 -3.25
N GLU A 524 -6.16 -53.41 -2.59
CA GLU A 524 -5.70 -54.71 -2.13
C GLU A 524 -5.24 -55.60 -3.29
N THR A 525 -5.98 -55.64 -4.40
CA THR A 525 -5.54 -56.35 -5.62
C THR A 525 -4.20 -55.82 -6.14
N ILE A 526 -3.95 -54.51 -6.06
CA ILE A 526 -2.66 -53.91 -6.42
C ILE A 526 -1.55 -54.42 -5.49
N LEU A 527 -1.81 -54.47 -4.19
CA LEU A 527 -0.85 -54.96 -3.18
C LEU A 527 -0.50 -56.43 -3.39
N GLU A 528 -1.51 -57.28 -3.61
CA GLU A 528 -1.35 -58.72 -3.89
C GLU A 528 -0.48 -58.96 -5.13
N ASN A 529 -0.79 -58.30 -6.25
CA ASN A 529 -0.02 -58.42 -7.49
C ASN A 529 1.41 -57.84 -7.38
N CYS A 530 1.63 -56.95 -6.41
CA CYS A 530 2.93 -56.35 -6.15
C CYS A 530 3.83 -57.21 -5.24
N GLY A 531 3.25 -58.18 -4.51
CA GLY A 531 3.97 -59.01 -3.53
C GLY A 531 4.37 -58.25 -2.25
N LEU A 532 3.70 -57.13 -1.92
CA LEU A 532 3.96 -56.31 -0.74
C LEU A 532 2.95 -56.39 0.44
N PRO A 533 1.89 -57.24 0.46
CA PRO A 533 0.90 -57.20 1.56
C PRO A 533 1.52 -57.58 2.92
N SER A 534 2.52 -58.48 2.92
CA SER A 534 3.21 -58.95 4.14
C SER A 534 3.96 -57.85 4.91
N ILE A 535 4.40 -56.77 4.26
CA ILE A 535 5.05 -55.65 4.96
C ILE A 535 4.04 -54.90 5.82
N LEU A 536 2.80 -54.76 5.35
CA LEU A 536 1.74 -54.02 6.04
C LEU A 536 1.12 -54.80 7.21
N ASP A 537 1.48 -56.07 7.36
CA ASP A 537 1.19 -56.89 8.56
C ASP A 537 2.35 -56.92 9.56
N GLY A 538 3.52 -56.38 9.18
CA GLY A 538 4.70 -56.32 10.04
C GLY A 538 4.60 -55.30 11.17
N PRO A 539 5.63 -55.25 12.04
CA PRO A 539 5.71 -54.25 13.10
C PRO A 539 5.81 -52.85 12.48
N GLY A 540 4.83 -52.00 12.79
CA GLY A 540 4.80 -50.60 12.37
C GLY A 540 5.72 -49.70 13.21
N PRO A 541 5.51 -48.37 13.19
CA PRO A 541 4.35 -47.66 12.65
C PRO A 541 4.45 -47.26 11.17
N PHE A 542 3.39 -47.53 10.41
CA PHE A 542 3.23 -47.10 9.02
C PHE A 542 2.17 -46.00 8.87
N THR A 543 2.26 -45.24 7.77
CA THR A 543 1.17 -44.41 7.25
C THR A 543 0.95 -44.81 5.79
N VAL A 544 -0.27 -45.26 5.47
CA VAL A 544 -0.63 -45.70 4.11
C VAL A 544 -1.64 -44.75 3.50
N PHE A 545 -1.32 -44.21 2.34
CA PHE A 545 -2.22 -43.40 1.53
C PHE A 545 -2.94 -44.33 0.55
N ALA A 546 -4.11 -44.84 0.93
CA ALA A 546 -4.82 -45.85 0.15
C ALA A 546 -5.77 -45.19 -0.88
N PRO A 547 -5.61 -45.41 -2.20
CA PRO A 547 -6.57 -44.95 -3.20
C PRO A 547 -7.91 -45.66 -3.04
N SER A 548 -9.02 -44.93 -3.23
CA SER A 548 -10.35 -45.54 -3.26
C SER A 548 -10.56 -46.38 -4.53
N ASN A 549 -11.55 -47.27 -4.51
CA ASN A 549 -11.89 -48.07 -5.69
C ASN A 549 -12.15 -47.20 -6.93
N GLU A 550 -12.86 -46.07 -6.77
CA GLU A 550 -13.12 -45.14 -7.87
C GLU A 550 -11.86 -44.44 -8.38
N ALA A 551 -10.85 -44.25 -7.52
CA ALA A 551 -9.55 -43.70 -7.91
C ALA A 551 -8.78 -44.69 -8.79
N VAL A 552 -8.74 -45.97 -8.37
CA VAL A 552 -8.09 -47.06 -9.13
C VAL A 552 -8.78 -47.27 -10.47
N ASP A 553 -10.11 -47.24 -10.50
CA ASP A 553 -10.89 -47.46 -11.73
C ASP A 553 -10.65 -46.37 -12.79
N LYS A 554 -10.27 -45.15 -12.40
CA LYS A 554 -9.88 -44.09 -13.33
C LYS A 554 -8.55 -44.34 -14.05
N LEU A 555 -7.71 -45.26 -13.56
CA LEU A 555 -6.43 -45.65 -14.18
C LEU A 555 -6.59 -46.81 -15.20
N ARG A 556 -7.83 -47.18 -15.55
CA ARG A 556 -8.14 -48.28 -16.48
C ARG A 556 -8.03 -47.85 -17.97
N ASP A 557 -6.87 -47.37 -18.38
CA ASP A 557 -6.55 -46.97 -19.76
C ASP A 557 -5.42 -47.82 -20.38
N GLY A 558 -5.27 -49.07 -19.91
CA GLY A 558 -4.19 -49.98 -20.30
C GLY A 558 -2.91 -49.84 -19.46
N ARG A 559 -2.74 -48.73 -18.73
CA ARG A 559 -1.63 -48.54 -17.78
C ARG A 559 -1.62 -49.59 -16.66
N LEU A 560 -2.79 -49.86 -16.08
CA LEU A 560 -2.91 -50.82 -14.98
C LEU A 560 -2.58 -52.26 -15.45
N ILE A 561 -2.99 -52.63 -16.66
CA ILE A 561 -2.65 -53.93 -17.27
C ILE A 561 -1.13 -54.05 -17.47
N TYR A 562 -0.50 -53.01 -17.99
CA TYR A 562 0.95 -52.98 -18.15
C TYR A 562 1.67 -53.11 -16.79
N LEU A 563 1.23 -52.38 -15.77
CA LEU A 563 1.80 -52.45 -14.42
C LEU A 563 1.72 -53.85 -13.80
N PHE A 564 0.63 -54.59 -14.04
CA PHE A 564 0.46 -55.97 -13.57
C PHE A 564 1.20 -57.03 -14.39
N THR A 565 1.74 -56.68 -15.57
CA THR A 565 2.38 -57.63 -16.47
C THR A 565 3.86 -57.30 -16.67
N ALA A 566 4.17 -56.45 -17.64
CA ALA A 566 5.55 -56.11 -18.00
C ALA A 566 6.17 -55.01 -17.12
N GLY A 567 5.36 -54.31 -16.32
CA GLY A 567 5.74 -53.12 -15.54
C GLY A 567 5.90 -53.34 -14.03
N LEU A 568 6.16 -54.57 -13.56
CA LEU A 568 6.16 -54.91 -12.13
C LEU A 568 7.10 -54.03 -11.27
N SER A 569 8.26 -53.63 -11.79
CA SER A 569 9.17 -52.72 -11.08
C SER A 569 8.55 -51.35 -10.83
N LYS A 570 7.83 -50.81 -11.82
CA LYS A 570 7.06 -49.56 -11.69
C LYS A 570 5.88 -49.71 -10.73
N LEU A 571 5.24 -50.88 -10.70
CA LEU A 571 4.19 -51.19 -9.73
C LEU A 571 4.71 -51.19 -8.29
N GLN A 572 5.87 -51.79 -8.05
CA GLN A 572 6.52 -51.79 -6.74
C GLN A 572 6.87 -50.38 -6.26
N GLU A 573 7.39 -49.55 -7.16
CA GLU A 573 7.68 -48.15 -6.85
C GLU A 573 6.40 -47.34 -6.58
N LEU A 574 5.34 -47.56 -7.35
CA LEU A 574 4.01 -46.97 -7.12
C LEU A 574 3.49 -47.31 -5.73
N VAL A 575 3.50 -48.59 -5.33
CA VAL A 575 3.03 -49.01 -4.00
C VAL A 575 3.89 -48.39 -2.90
N LYS A 576 5.22 -48.42 -3.02
CA LYS A 576 6.14 -47.80 -2.05
C LYS A 576 5.92 -46.28 -1.92
N TYR A 577 5.49 -45.60 -2.99
CA TYR A 577 5.20 -44.17 -2.95
C TYR A 577 3.92 -43.85 -2.15
N HIS A 578 3.01 -44.81 -1.99
CA HIS A 578 1.81 -44.67 -1.15
C HIS A 578 2.07 -45.03 0.33
N ILE A 579 3.29 -45.42 0.71
CA ILE A 579 3.60 -45.86 2.08
C ILE A 579 4.68 -44.97 2.68
N TYR A 580 4.47 -44.54 3.92
CA TYR A 580 5.47 -43.90 4.77
C TYR A 580 5.77 -44.81 5.97
N SER A 581 7.04 -45.16 6.16
CA SER A 581 7.48 -46.17 7.14
C SER A 581 8.14 -45.62 8.40
N HIS A 582 8.25 -44.30 8.54
CA HIS A 582 9.00 -43.68 9.65
C HIS A 582 8.09 -43.15 10.77
N GLY A 583 6.84 -43.62 10.86
CA GLY A 583 5.88 -43.07 11.83
C GLY A 583 4.41 -43.17 11.43
N GLN A 584 3.57 -42.99 12.44
CA GLN A 584 2.14 -42.75 12.28
C GLN A 584 1.90 -41.25 12.13
N LEU A 585 1.49 -40.81 10.95
CA LEU A 585 1.18 -39.43 10.64
C LEU A 585 -0.33 -39.27 10.62
N THR A 586 -0.89 -38.81 11.74
CA THR A 586 -2.28 -38.31 11.74
C THR A 586 -2.39 -37.06 10.85
N ILE A 587 -3.61 -36.67 10.48
CA ILE A 587 -3.83 -35.53 9.58
C ILE A 587 -3.16 -34.25 10.10
N GLU A 588 -3.16 -34.06 11.42
CA GLU A 588 -2.57 -32.93 12.12
C GLU A 588 -1.03 -32.91 11.96
N LYS A 589 -0.39 -34.08 12.15
CA LYS A 589 1.05 -34.26 11.95
C LYS A 589 1.44 -34.18 10.47
N LEU A 590 0.56 -34.62 9.58
CA LEU A 590 0.79 -34.60 8.14
C LEU A 590 0.80 -33.16 7.61
N ILE A 591 -0.18 -32.34 8.00
CA ILE A 591 -0.26 -30.92 7.61
C ILE A 591 0.93 -30.13 8.18
N SER A 592 1.26 -30.33 9.47
CA SER A 592 2.37 -29.62 10.11
C SER A 592 3.74 -29.95 9.51
N LYS A 593 3.97 -31.21 9.07
CA LYS A 593 5.20 -31.58 8.36
C LYS A 593 5.31 -30.97 6.96
N GLY A 594 4.19 -30.81 6.25
CA GLY A 594 4.12 -30.27 4.89
C GLY A 594 4.77 -31.11 3.78
N ARG A 595 5.77 -31.94 4.11
CA ARG A 595 6.47 -32.84 3.18
C ARG A 595 6.89 -34.11 3.93
N VAL A 596 6.77 -35.26 3.29
CA VAL A 596 7.17 -36.55 3.86
C VAL A 596 7.99 -37.37 2.86
N LEU A 597 8.97 -38.13 3.35
CA LEU A 597 9.77 -39.03 2.53
C LEU A 597 9.14 -40.43 2.55
N THR A 598 8.62 -40.86 1.41
CA THR A 598 7.93 -42.15 1.23
C THR A 598 8.92 -43.32 1.19
N MET A 599 8.42 -44.56 1.27
CA MET A 599 9.23 -45.77 1.09
C MET A 599 9.85 -45.90 -0.31
N ALA A 600 9.35 -45.15 -1.29
CA ALA A 600 9.98 -45.04 -2.61
C ALA A 600 11.20 -44.09 -2.61
N ASN A 601 11.61 -43.58 -1.45
CA ASN A 601 12.65 -42.56 -1.28
C ASN A 601 12.35 -41.27 -2.09
N GLN A 602 11.06 -40.95 -2.21
CA GLN A 602 10.58 -39.76 -2.91
C GLN A 602 9.77 -38.88 -1.98
N VAL A 603 9.90 -37.56 -2.17
CA VAL A 603 9.23 -36.57 -1.35
C VAL A 603 7.78 -36.40 -1.82
N LEU A 604 6.85 -36.71 -0.93
CA LEU A 604 5.44 -36.43 -1.10
C LEU A 604 5.11 -35.10 -0.42
N ALA A 605 4.74 -34.10 -1.22
CA ALA A 605 4.29 -32.79 -0.72
C ALA A 605 2.83 -32.85 -0.25
N VAL A 606 2.52 -32.10 0.80
CA VAL A 606 1.18 -31.91 1.36
C VAL A 606 0.77 -30.47 1.12
N ASN A 607 -0.24 -30.27 0.28
CA ASN A 607 -0.77 -28.96 -0.07
C ASN A 607 -2.20 -28.81 0.45
N ILE A 608 -2.63 -27.57 0.69
CA ILE A 608 -4.01 -27.25 1.08
C ILE A 608 -4.59 -26.34 0.01
N SER A 609 -5.75 -26.71 -0.54
CA SER A 609 -6.46 -25.88 -1.52
C SER A 609 -7.04 -24.62 -0.85
N GLU A 610 -7.38 -23.62 -1.66
CA GLU A 610 -8.10 -22.43 -1.18
C GLU A 610 -9.47 -22.75 -0.55
N GLU A 611 -10.00 -23.95 -0.78
CA GLU A 611 -11.25 -24.44 -0.20
C GLU A 611 -11.01 -25.26 1.10
N GLY A 612 -9.76 -25.38 1.55
CA GLY A 612 -9.37 -26.16 2.73
C GLY A 612 -9.23 -27.66 2.49
N ARG A 613 -9.18 -28.10 1.23
CA ARG A 613 -9.01 -29.51 0.87
C ARG A 613 -7.55 -29.90 0.89
N ILE A 614 -7.21 -31.02 1.53
CA ILE A 614 -5.83 -31.50 1.62
C ILE A 614 -5.52 -32.35 0.38
N LEU A 615 -4.43 -31.98 -0.31
CA LEU A 615 -3.99 -32.55 -1.57
C LEU A 615 -2.58 -33.12 -1.41
N LEU A 616 -2.35 -34.34 -1.89
CA LEU A 616 -1.06 -35.02 -1.79
C LEU A 616 -0.40 -35.18 -3.15
N GLY A 617 0.92 -34.99 -3.18
CA GLY A 617 1.74 -35.22 -4.37
C GLY A 617 1.61 -34.14 -5.45
N PRO A 618 2.33 -34.33 -6.57
CA PRO A 618 2.42 -33.32 -7.64
C PRO A 618 1.10 -33.10 -8.37
N ASP A 619 0.33 -34.16 -8.60
CA ASP A 619 -0.97 -34.10 -9.27
C ASP A 619 -2.11 -33.64 -8.35
N GLY A 620 -1.82 -33.41 -7.06
CA GLY A 620 -2.80 -32.94 -6.08
C GLY A 620 -3.90 -33.94 -5.79
N ALA A 621 -3.56 -35.20 -5.49
CA ALA A 621 -4.55 -36.23 -5.15
C ALA A 621 -5.28 -35.88 -3.84
N PRO A 622 -6.62 -35.70 -3.85
CA PRO A 622 -7.32 -35.22 -2.68
C PRO A 622 -7.60 -36.32 -1.66
N LEU A 623 -7.50 -35.98 -0.37
CA LEU A 623 -7.94 -36.82 0.72
C LEU A 623 -9.48 -36.89 0.80
N ARG A 624 -10.00 -38.10 1.02
CA ARG A 624 -11.43 -38.41 1.18
C ARG A 624 -11.79 -38.76 2.63
N ARG A 625 -11.03 -39.69 3.22
CA ARG A 625 -11.13 -40.09 4.63
C ARG A 625 -9.74 -40.07 5.22
N VAL A 626 -9.64 -39.68 6.48
CA VAL A 626 -8.36 -39.51 7.16
C VAL A 626 -8.39 -40.23 8.49
N ASP A 627 -7.19 -40.53 9.00
CA ASP A 627 -6.98 -41.03 10.35
C ASP A 627 -7.65 -42.37 10.67
N VAL A 628 -7.79 -43.28 9.70
CA VAL A 628 -8.27 -44.63 9.97
C VAL A 628 -7.20 -45.37 10.78
N LEU A 629 -7.44 -45.56 12.08
CA LEU A 629 -6.46 -46.11 13.00
C LEU A 629 -6.34 -47.63 12.86
N ALA A 630 -5.09 -48.11 12.88
CA ALA A 630 -4.72 -49.52 12.86
C ALA A 630 -3.72 -49.81 13.99
N ALA A 631 -3.54 -51.09 14.35
CA ALA A 631 -2.60 -51.54 15.37
C ALA A 631 -1.14 -51.14 15.07
N ASN A 632 -0.76 -51.13 13.79
CA ASN A 632 0.60 -50.84 13.33
C ASN A 632 0.68 -49.56 12.48
N GLY A 633 -0.29 -48.65 12.58
CA GLY A 633 -0.20 -47.38 11.86
C GLY A 633 -1.52 -46.65 11.61
N VAL A 634 -1.59 -45.93 10.48
CA VAL A 634 -2.77 -45.16 10.07
C VAL A 634 -2.98 -45.21 8.56
N ILE A 635 -4.23 -45.23 8.13
CA ILE A 635 -4.62 -45.21 6.72
C ILE A 635 -5.33 -43.88 6.41
N HIS A 636 -4.95 -43.26 5.31
CA HIS A 636 -5.61 -42.09 4.72
C HIS A 636 -6.13 -42.46 3.34
N MET A 637 -7.44 -42.36 3.12
CA MET A 637 -8.07 -42.69 1.84
C MET A 637 -8.00 -41.50 0.86
N LEU A 638 -7.61 -41.76 -0.39
CA LEU A 638 -7.51 -40.78 -1.47
C LEU A 638 -8.60 -40.99 -2.54
N GLU A 639 -9.05 -39.90 -3.19
CA GLU A 639 -9.88 -40.00 -4.43
C GLU A 639 -9.05 -40.03 -5.73
N GLY A 640 -7.73 -40.09 -5.60
CA GLY A 640 -6.76 -40.20 -6.68
C GLY A 640 -5.67 -41.22 -6.34
N ILE A 641 -4.78 -41.47 -7.30
CA ILE A 641 -3.61 -42.34 -7.13
C ILE A 641 -2.37 -41.45 -7.13
N LEU A 642 -1.44 -41.71 -6.22
CA LEU A 642 -0.15 -41.04 -6.17
C LEU A 642 0.78 -41.67 -7.21
N LEU A 643 1.03 -40.97 -8.31
CA LEU A 643 1.97 -41.40 -9.33
C LEU A 643 3.36 -40.82 -9.04
N PRO A 644 4.37 -41.66 -8.74
CA PRO A 644 5.73 -41.16 -8.58
C PRO A 644 6.26 -40.64 -9.94
N PRO A 645 6.92 -39.47 -10.00
CA PRO A 645 7.46 -38.93 -11.26
C PRO A 645 8.40 -39.88 -12.00
N THR A 646 9.09 -40.76 -11.29
CA THR A 646 10.08 -41.73 -11.82
C THR A 646 9.48 -42.83 -12.69
N ILE A 647 8.19 -43.16 -12.52
CA ILE A 647 7.54 -44.21 -13.32
C ILE A 647 6.88 -43.67 -14.58
N LEU A 648 6.85 -42.34 -14.76
CA LEU A 648 6.20 -41.67 -15.87
C LEU A 648 7.15 -41.54 -17.08
N PRO A 649 6.64 -41.74 -18.33
CA PRO A 649 5.33 -42.28 -18.66
C PRO A 649 5.19 -43.76 -18.27
N ILE A 650 4.01 -44.17 -17.80
CA ILE A 650 3.77 -45.56 -17.35
C ILE A 650 3.93 -46.52 -18.52
N LEU A 651 3.21 -46.26 -19.62
CA LEU A 651 3.30 -47.07 -20.83
C LEU A 651 4.60 -46.75 -21.59
N PRO A 652 5.27 -47.76 -22.15
CA PRO A 652 6.37 -47.54 -23.06
C PRO A 652 5.86 -46.79 -24.31
N LYS A 653 6.65 -45.83 -24.81
CA LYS A 653 6.36 -45.19 -26.09
C LYS A 653 6.57 -46.23 -27.20
N HIS A 654 5.50 -46.70 -27.82
CA HIS A 654 5.59 -47.46 -29.06
C HIS A 654 5.74 -46.46 -30.23
N CYS A 655 6.95 -46.32 -30.76
CA CYS A 655 7.18 -45.60 -32.02
C CYS A 655 6.67 -46.48 -33.17
N SER A 656 5.37 -46.40 -33.51
CA SER A 656 4.82 -47.15 -34.66
C SER A 656 3.76 -46.41 -35.48
N GLU A 657 3.49 -45.13 -35.19
CA GLU A 657 2.61 -44.31 -36.05
C GLU A 657 3.42 -43.27 -36.82
N GLU A 658 3.70 -43.55 -38.10
CA GLU A 658 4.08 -42.52 -39.07
C GLU A 658 2.84 -41.72 -39.47
N LYS A 659 2.60 -40.59 -38.80
CA LYS A 659 1.64 -39.59 -39.29
C LYS A 659 2.19 -38.94 -40.56
N HIS A 660 1.62 -39.28 -41.71
CA HIS A 660 1.81 -38.53 -42.95
C HIS A 660 0.82 -37.36 -42.96
N GLU A 661 1.31 -36.13 -42.74
CA GLU A 661 0.53 -34.92 -42.95
C GLU A 661 0.81 -34.40 -44.36
N MET A 662 -0.21 -34.39 -45.23
CA MET A 662 -0.07 -33.80 -46.56
C MET A 662 -0.02 -32.27 -46.43
N VAL A 663 1.18 -31.71 -46.54
CA VAL A 663 1.35 -30.26 -46.71
C VAL A 663 0.96 -29.90 -48.14
N ALA A 664 -0.16 -29.18 -48.30
CA ALA A 664 -0.52 -28.56 -49.56
C ALA A 664 0.49 -27.44 -49.88
N VAL A 665 1.46 -27.73 -50.74
CA VAL A 665 2.41 -26.72 -51.24
C VAL A 665 1.76 -25.99 -52.42
N SER A 666 1.34 -24.75 -52.22
CA SER A 666 0.92 -23.86 -53.30
C SER A 666 2.11 -23.04 -53.82
N THR A 667 2.31 -23.16 -55.14
CA THR A 667 3.01 -22.29 -56.09
C THR A 667 4.54 -22.15 -56.02
N CYS A 668 5.15 -22.53 -57.15
CA CYS A 668 6.56 -22.44 -57.49
C CYS A 668 7.07 -20.99 -57.57
N HIS A 669 8.18 -20.70 -56.90
CA HIS A 669 9.17 -19.78 -57.43
C HIS A 669 10.56 -20.44 -57.36
N MET A 670 11.26 -20.34 -58.50
CA MET A 670 12.54 -21.00 -58.77
C MET A 670 13.65 -20.42 -57.90
N VAL A 671 14.41 -21.29 -57.26
CA VAL A 671 15.75 -21.03 -56.69
C VAL A 671 16.69 -22.11 -57.26
N PRO A 672 17.94 -21.77 -57.68
CA PRO A 672 18.85 -22.70 -58.34
C PRO A 672 19.47 -23.75 -57.39
N PRO A 673 20.08 -24.82 -57.93
CA PRO A 673 20.15 -26.12 -57.25
C PRO A 673 21.35 -26.26 -56.30
N CYS A 674 21.12 -26.94 -55.18
CA CYS A 674 22.19 -27.65 -54.44
C CYS A 674 22.41 -29.06 -55.04
N PRO A 675 23.63 -29.61 -54.95
CA PRO A 675 24.01 -30.82 -55.67
C PRO A 675 23.51 -32.12 -54.99
N THR A 676 23.36 -33.14 -55.83
CA THR A 676 22.81 -34.47 -55.56
C THR A 676 23.67 -35.34 -54.63
N PRO A 677 23.07 -36.32 -53.92
CA PRO A 677 23.79 -37.31 -53.12
C PRO A 677 24.08 -38.58 -53.92
N ARG A 678 25.23 -39.22 -53.66
CA ARG A 678 25.52 -40.61 -54.05
C ARG A 678 25.45 -41.53 -52.83
N SER A 679 24.49 -42.44 -52.91
CA SER A 679 24.38 -43.79 -52.36
C SER A 679 25.59 -44.42 -51.65
N LEU A 680 25.34 -45.11 -50.52
CA LEU A 680 25.35 -46.58 -50.43
C LEU A 680 24.88 -47.03 -49.02
N CYS A 681 23.89 -47.93 -48.96
CA CYS A 681 23.54 -48.72 -47.76
C CYS A 681 24.21 -50.10 -47.87
N SER A 682 24.69 -50.66 -46.75
CA SER A 682 24.84 -52.12 -46.54
C SER A 682 24.99 -52.48 -45.05
N ASP A 683 23.87 -52.96 -44.48
CA ASP A 683 23.74 -54.09 -43.53
C ASP A 683 24.21 -53.99 -42.05
N PRO A 684 23.75 -54.90 -41.14
CA PRO A 684 22.89 -54.50 -40.02
C PRO A 684 23.44 -54.99 -38.66
N THR A 685 23.08 -54.33 -37.56
CA THR A 685 22.85 -54.92 -36.22
C THR A 685 22.80 -53.81 -35.17
N VAL A 686 21.94 -53.98 -34.16
CA VAL A 686 21.72 -53.15 -32.96
C VAL A 686 20.71 -52.01 -33.10
N PRO A 687 19.53 -52.09 -32.43
CA PRO A 687 18.73 -50.91 -32.13
C PRO A 687 19.16 -50.33 -30.78
N ARG A 688 19.69 -49.10 -30.77
CA ARG A 688 19.67 -48.19 -29.61
C ARG A 688 18.78 -46.97 -29.94
N PRO A 689 18.09 -46.40 -28.95
CA PRO A 689 16.94 -45.52 -29.17
C PRO A 689 17.30 -44.05 -29.43
N CYS A 690 16.50 -43.40 -30.27
CA CYS A 690 16.54 -41.96 -30.55
C CYS A 690 15.66 -41.15 -29.58
N VAL A 691 16.21 -40.06 -29.05
CA VAL A 691 15.53 -39.01 -28.28
C VAL A 691 14.91 -37.98 -29.24
N PRO A 692 13.78 -37.33 -28.87
CA PRO A 692 13.49 -35.99 -29.41
C PRO A 692 13.27 -34.93 -28.30
N GLU A 693 13.97 -33.81 -28.44
CA GLU A 693 13.79 -32.54 -27.72
C GLU A 693 12.80 -31.58 -28.43
N GLY A 694 12.22 -30.67 -27.64
CA GLY A 694 11.66 -29.36 -28.05
C GLY A 694 10.22 -29.12 -27.57
N LEU A 695 9.93 -28.47 -26.42
CA LEU A 695 9.87 -27.01 -26.08
C LEU A 695 8.76 -26.21 -26.83
N PRO A 696 8.21 -25.06 -26.33
CA PRO A 696 8.72 -24.15 -25.29
C PRO A 696 7.69 -23.49 -24.31
N ALA A 697 8.18 -22.78 -23.27
CA ALA A 697 7.79 -21.39 -22.92
C ALA A 697 8.62 -20.81 -21.74
N SER A 698 9.16 -19.60 -21.96
CA SER A 698 9.97 -18.67 -21.12
C SER A 698 9.17 -17.97 -19.98
N PRO A 699 9.71 -17.05 -19.10
CA PRO A 699 10.93 -16.21 -19.22
C PRO A 699 11.74 -15.88 -17.93
N SER A 700 12.94 -15.27 -18.08
CA SER A 700 13.36 -13.96 -17.51
C SER A 700 14.87 -13.78 -17.23
N CYS A 701 15.37 -12.55 -17.52
CA CYS A 701 16.56 -11.83 -17.00
C CYS A 701 17.97 -12.37 -17.30
N SER A 702 19.05 -11.58 -17.43
CA SER A 702 19.36 -10.20 -17.85
C SER A 702 20.89 -10.04 -17.77
N GLN A 703 21.50 -9.33 -18.73
CA GLN A 703 22.82 -8.63 -18.69
C GLN A 703 24.14 -9.46 -18.52
N PHE A 704 25.03 -9.46 -19.53
CA PHE A 704 26.19 -8.55 -19.70
C PHE A 704 27.03 -8.99 -20.93
N GLY A 705 27.79 -8.05 -21.49
CA GLY A 705 28.38 -8.06 -22.84
C GLY A 705 29.58 -8.99 -23.12
N PRO A 706 30.16 -8.88 -24.34
CA PRO A 706 30.97 -9.92 -24.98
C PRO A 706 32.48 -9.69 -24.82
N LEU A 707 33.30 -10.74 -24.90
CA LEU A 707 34.66 -10.71 -25.44
C LEU A 707 35.08 -12.12 -25.94
N PRO A 708 36.01 -12.23 -26.92
CA PRO A 708 36.10 -13.33 -27.87
C PRO A 708 37.21 -14.36 -27.58
N CYS A 709 37.19 -15.41 -28.40
CA CYS A 709 38.14 -16.51 -28.58
C CYS A 709 39.64 -16.15 -28.53
N ALA A 710 40.44 -17.02 -27.89
CA ALA A 710 41.81 -17.35 -28.32
C ALA A 710 42.31 -18.68 -27.67
N PHE A 711 42.42 -19.71 -28.53
CA PHE A 711 43.47 -20.73 -28.77
C PHE A 711 44.75 -20.85 -27.86
N PRO A 712 45.57 -21.94 -27.99
CA PRO A 712 45.75 -23.01 -26.98
C PRO A 712 47.23 -23.14 -26.50
N ALA A 713 47.61 -24.35 -26.03
CA ALA A 713 48.96 -24.86 -25.67
C ALA A 713 49.33 -24.71 -24.18
N HIS A 714 50.03 -25.60 -23.51
CA HIS A 714 50.51 -26.98 -23.71
C HIS A 714 51.02 -27.44 -22.33
N LEU A 715 51.11 -28.77 -22.11
CA LEU A 715 52.10 -29.44 -21.25
C LEU A 715 52.18 -29.01 -19.76
N SER A 716 51.58 -29.80 -18.87
CA SER A 716 52.25 -30.69 -17.89
C SER A 716 51.19 -31.39 -17.06
#